data_AF-A0A545UH97-F1
#
_entry.id   AF-A0A545UH97-F1
#
_cell.length_a   1.000
_cell.length_b   1.000
_cell.length_c   1.000
_cell.angle_alpha   90.00
_cell.angle_beta   90.00
_cell.angle_gamma   90.00
#
_symmetry.space_group_name_H-M   'P 1'
#
loop_
_entity.id
_entity.type
_entity.pdbx_description
1 polymer ?
#
loop_
_entity_poly.entity_id
_entity_poly.type
_entity_poly.pdbx_seq_one_letter_code
_entity_poly.pdbx_strand_id
1 'polypeptide(L)'
;MKKVVWLLGIVLPVLFSQNARAISNSEKLKSSLIFDCDYYVDKRNNYDLRNLKSCDAAKNHWLSHGVYEGRRSSPFFHVKDYVAMHSDLKKAYGTNYYKIALHYYNHGKSEGRKTRWALESTVFNASDYKHFNDDLKINGVDMNDAQLKDHWAREGVFDGRRASFTFDVHEYVRMYSDIRVHSAVEDINATDYLVGVNHFARAGFKERRGGTRFLRKPYFNCDEYRQINKDLSNMTCLQASKHWLKSGLREGRVGTSDFSIKEYLNDNPKLKQRFGSQYYIAWHYYIRHGVKSNFYEINEAGGITFNDLENYWVSNLTPRPETAKFTDSRTVIQSKINSIKSNEENEYGVLKFTAGEYQLNCAPNTWCLELNTANKILLEGEIDPFTGEVLTTFVIKNAQSGVFYLEESKDVIIKNINIVYDTVPFIQGTITAINKANRTFELALDADLKSMGADDFTLVEDDKGTATTEDDLNNIMFGFLLDDKQPTRKRKTRSHYSVKEVSEKSFNKFEIELVNDEHMANFSSDATIGNRFVMIERNDKRHAIYVHDSRGGNVEFHNISMDASPGLSVMLQRNEKTDFVFNNLQIKPKKESWFLSTNGDGIHAQSNRGKIILANSYFQGMADDATNFYANEIRVKKLLDTTSEGIKTHISAYQFAVGDTVQFLSEDKFLIETVVKKVNQESGTANDYVIFGEIPNEIKQDNVFCTNSEECTVGDLLKRYITYNVDRSSTNSIVQNNIFAPNRRSGVLAKSDGIAIKDNVFMFTDVNAINLSSDSTEGPLIKSATIEGNKMGVGQVMTKSESIKVVMPFSNNSSFKKVDITNNEISNCTIECIKFEKRHSDCVSNNLFTFNNGYSRLDWNEPDESRLVVKGTTCVDENRFYDDRPQIYDTH
;
A
#
# COMPACT_ATOMS: atom_id res chain seq x y z
N MET A 1 88.86 -4.45 34.67
CA MET A 1 89.93 -4.84 33.72
C MET A 1 89.43 -4.47 32.32
N LYS A 2 89.97 -3.44 31.64
CA LYS A 2 91.08 -3.51 30.64
C LYS A 2 90.87 -4.68 29.66
N LYS A 3 90.90 -4.57 28.32
CA LYS A 3 91.33 -3.58 27.31
C LYS A 3 90.82 -4.14 25.93
N VAL A 4 90.26 -3.31 25.04
CA VAL A 4 90.88 -2.80 23.77
C VAL A 4 91.14 -3.84 22.68
N VAL A 5 90.53 -3.68 21.50
CA VAL A 5 91.21 -3.56 20.19
C VAL A 5 90.41 -2.59 19.29
N TRP A 6 91.14 -1.70 18.63
CA TRP A 6 90.71 -0.63 17.72
C TRP A 6 90.95 -1.00 16.25
N LEU A 7 90.21 -0.31 15.35
CA LEU A 7 90.56 0.14 13.99
C LEU A 7 90.65 -0.88 12.83
N LEU A 8 89.77 -0.71 11.84
CA LEU A 8 90.08 -0.16 10.49
C LEU A 8 88.84 -0.29 9.56
N GLY A 9 88.53 0.76 8.78
CA GLY A 9 87.68 0.59 7.60
C GLY A 9 86.70 1.73 7.25
N ILE A 10 87.25 2.85 6.78
CA ILE A 10 86.74 3.67 5.66
C ILE A 10 85.30 4.18 5.72
N VAL A 11 85.20 5.49 5.92
CA VAL A 11 84.03 6.34 5.60
C VAL A 11 83.82 6.37 4.09
N LEU A 12 82.67 5.89 3.63
CA LEU A 12 82.09 6.17 2.31
C LEU A 12 80.67 6.73 2.57
N PRO A 13 80.35 7.96 2.15
CA PRO A 13 79.04 8.55 2.38
C PRO A 13 78.05 7.92 1.39
N VAL A 14 77.18 7.04 1.88
CA VAL A 14 75.96 6.71 1.12
C VAL A 14 74.98 7.84 1.36
N LEU A 15 74.92 8.76 0.40
CA LEU A 15 73.80 9.66 0.17
C LEU A 15 72.50 8.85 0.11
N PHE A 16 71.80 8.69 1.22
CA PHE A 16 70.35 8.49 1.19
C PHE A 16 69.69 9.86 1.36
N SER A 17 69.41 10.48 0.21
CA SER A 17 68.50 11.60 0.12
C SER A 17 67.13 11.16 0.64
N GLN A 18 66.71 11.64 1.81
CA GLN A 18 65.30 11.64 2.19
C GLN A 18 64.57 12.71 1.37
N ASN A 19 64.33 12.43 0.10
CA ASN A 19 63.34 13.14 -0.70
C ASN A 19 61.97 12.52 -0.41
N ALA A 20 61.34 12.90 0.71
CA ALA A 20 59.89 12.77 0.83
C ALA A 20 59.28 13.67 -0.24
N ARG A 21 58.88 13.10 -1.40
CA ARG A 21 58.16 13.85 -2.43
C ARG A 21 56.91 14.45 -1.79
N ALA A 22 56.81 15.78 -1.77
CA ALA A 22 55.59 16.46 -1.37
C ALA A 22 54.41 15.95 -2.23
N ILE A 23 53.35 15.45 -1.59
CA ILE A 23 52.13 14.99 -2.27
C ILE A 23 51.59 16.16 -3.11
N SER A 24 51.36 15.93 -4.40
CA SER A 24 50.86 16.98 -5.30
C SER A 24 49.44 17.40 -4.91
N ASN A 25 49.06 18.64 -5.23
CA ASN A 25 47.71 19.13 -4.93
C ASN A 25 46.61 18.30 -5.61
N SER A 26 46.87 17.72 -6.78
CA SER A 26 45.91 16.83 -7.46
C SER A 26 45.64 15.57 -6.63
N GLU A 27 46.67 14.98 -6.03
CA GLU A 27 46.49 13.78 -5.19
C GLU A 27 45.80 14.11 -3.87
N LYS A 28 46.05 15.29 -3.29
CA LYS A 28 45.32 15.77 -2.11
C LYS A 28 43.82 15.90 -2.39
N LEU A 29 43.45 16.49 -3.53
CA LEU A 29 42.05 16.70 -3.93
C LEU A 29 41.32 15.40 -4.30
N LYS A 30 42.05 14.34 -4.68
CA LYS A 30 41.49 12.99 -4.93
C LYS A 30 41.35 12.14 -3.67
N SER A 31 41.89 12.60 -2.53
CA SER A 31 41.82 11.81 -1.30
C SER A 31 40.37 11.58 -0.86
N SER A 32 40.12 10.45 -0.19
CA SER A 32 38.80 10.10 0.37
C SER A 32 38.26 11.11 1.39
N LEU A 33 39.10 12.05 1.85
CA LEU A 33 38.70 13.16 2.71
C LEU A 33 37.90 14.22 1.95
N ILE A 34 38.14 14.37 0.66
CA ILE A 34 37.57 15.42 -0.19
C ILE A 34 36.67 14.83 -1.27
N PHE A 35 37.02 13.66 -1.80
CA PHE A 35 36.39 13.10 -2.97
C PHE A 35 36.04 11.63 -2.80
N ASP A 36 34.80 11.27 -3.14
CA ASP A 36 34.25 9.93 -3.16
C ASP A 36 33.57 9.72 -4.52
N CYS A 37 34.03 8.71 -5.28
CA CYS A 37 33.59 8.51 -6.66
C CYS A 37 32.10 8.24 -6.76
N ASP A 38 31.59 7.31 -5.96
CA ASP A 38 30.19 6.86 -6.01
C ASP A 38 29.26 7.98 -5.58
N TYR A 39 29.63 8.69 -4.50
CA TYR A 39 28.87 9.86 -4.04
C TYR A 39 28.85 11.00 -5.07
N TYR A 40 29.97 11.21 -5.77
CA TYR A 40 30.10 12.30 -6.74
C TYR A 40 29.25 12.08 -7.99
N VAL A 41 29.13 10.84 -8.47
CA VAL A 41 28.32 10.51 -9.66
C VAL A 41 26.86 10.19 -9.32
N ASP A 42 26.51 10.08 -8.03
CA ASP A 42 25.14 9.88 -7.58
C ASP A 42 24.23 11.01 -8.08
N LYS A 43 23.11 10.63 -8.73
CA LYS A 43 22.13 11.57 -9.29
C LYS A 43 21.52 12.51 -8.24
N ARG A 44 21.48 12.10 -6.97
CA ARG A 44 21.02 12.91 -5.82
C ARG A 44 21.98 14.04 -5.47
N ASN A 45 23.24 13.94 -5.89
CA ASN A 45 24.31 14.90 -5.58
C ASN A 45 24.69 15.76 -6.79
N ASN A 46 24.90 15.14 -7.96
CA ASN A 46 25.28 15.81 -9.21
C ASN A 46 24.57 15.13 -10.39
N TYR A 47 23.30 15.51 -10.62
CA TYR A 47 22.39 14.85 -11.57
C TYR A 47 22.95 14.69 -12.99
N ASP A 48 23.66 15.71 -13.49
CA ASP A 48 24.28 15.75 -14.82
C ASP A 48 25.46 14.78 -14.97
N LEU A 49 26.04 14.30 -13.86
CA LEU A 49 27.23 13.43 -13.87
C LEU A 49 26.89 11.94 -13.76
N ARG A 50 25.61 11.57 -13.66
CA ARG A 50 25.13 10.19 -13.46
C ARG A 50 25.57 9.20 -14.55
N ASN A 51 25.94 9.69 -15.72
CA ASN A 51 26.37 8.88 -16.86
C ASN A 51 27.90 8.66 -16.93
N LEU A 52 28.68 9.22 -16.00
CA LEU A 52 30.12 8.96 -15.93
C LEU A 52 30.36 7.52 -15.45
N LYS A 53 30.86 6.66 -16.36
CA LYS A 53 30.95 5.21 -16.14
C LYS A 53 32.19 4.72 -15.39
N SER A 54 33.08 5.61 -14.94
CA SER A 54 34.28 5.20 -14.20
C SER A 54 34.73 6.22 -13.15
N CYS A 55 35.35 5.71 -12.08
CA CYS A 55 35.93 6.53 -11.01
C CYS A 55 37.07 7.43 -11.54
N ASP A 56 37.79 7.02 -12.58
CA ASP A 56 38.81 7.88 -13.21
C ASP A 56 38.17 9.02 -14.00
N ALA A 57 37.06 8.78 -14.70
CA ALA A 57 36.30 9.85 -15.36
C ALA A 57 35.75 10.85 -14.32
N ALA A 58 35.22 10.34 -13.20
CA ALA A 58 34.75 11.16 -12.08
C ALA A 58 35.87 12.02 -11.47
N LYS A 59 37.05 11.44 -11.20
CA LYS A 59 38.23 12.17 -10.70
C LYS A 59 38.74 13.22 -11.69
N ASN A 60 38.76 12.89 -12.98
CA ASN A 60 39.18 13.82 -14.02
C ASN A 60 38.22 15.00 -14.11
N HIS A 61 36.90 14.75 -14.09
CA HIS A 61 35.90 15.81 -14.04
C HIS A 61 36.03 16.65 -12.76
N TRP A 62 36.21 16.00 -11.60
CA TRP A 62 36.40 16.71 -10.33
C TRP A 62 37.58 17.68 -10.38
N LEU A 63 38.73 17.24 -10.87
CA LEU A 63 39.94 18.07 -10.93
C LEU A 63 39.88 19.19 -11.97
N SER A 64 39.18 18.97 -13.08
CA SER A 64 39.09 19.95 -14.18
C SER A 64 37.94 20.95 -13.99
N HIS A 65 36.84 20.53 -13.37
CA HIS A 65 35.60 21.31 -13.27
C HIS A 65 35.01 21.30 -11.86
N GLY A 66 34.76 20.11 -11.31
CA GLY A 66 33.93 19.94 -10.11
C GLY A 66 34.42 20.70 -8.88
N VAL A 67 35.73 20.72 -8.65
CA VAL A 67 36.34 21.43 -7.51
C VAL A 67 36.19 22.94 -7.65
N TYR A 68 36.22 23.48 -8.88
CA TYR A 68 36.08 24.91 -9.14
C TYR A 68 34.63 25.37 -9.13
N GLU A 69 33.68 24.49 -9.46
CA GLU A 69 32.23 24.73 -9.37
C GLU A 69 31.69 24.58 -7.94
N GLY A 70 32.49 23.96 -7.07
CA GLY A 70 32.13 23.64 -5.71
C GLY A 70 31.01 22.61 -5.63
N ARG A 71 31.11 21.55 -6.44
CA ARG A 71 30.18 20.41 -6.44
C ARG A 71 30.28 19.60 -5.16
N ARG A 72 29.21 18.86 -4.84
CA ARG A 72 29.21 17.91 -3.72
C ARG A 72 30.08 16.71 -4.06
N SER A 73 31.21 16.58 -3.38
CA SER A 73 32.28 15.66 -3.74
C SER A 73 32.45 14.47 -2.81
N SER A 74 31.90 14.53 -1.60
CA SER A 74 32.03 13.48 -0.60
C SER A 74 30.85 13.53 0.38
N PRO A 75 30.43 12.39 0.96
CA PRO A 75 29.42 12.37 2.03
C PRO A 75 29.86 13.15 3.27
N PHE A 76 31.16 13.33 3.51
CA PHE A 76 31.65 13.98 4.72
C PHE A 76 32.26 15.36 4.48
N PHE A 77 32.36 15.80 3.23
CA PHE A 77 32.93 17.09 2.88
C PHE A 77 32.17 17.74 1.72
N HIS A 78 31.65 18.94 1.95
CA HIS A 78 31.10 19.80 0.92
C HIS A 78 31.74 21.19 1.01
N VAL A 79 32.46 21.59 -0.04
CA VAL A 79 33.29 22.80 0.00
C VAL A 79 32.48 24.09 0.23
N LYS A 80 31.24 24.16 -0.26
CA LYS A 80 30.34 25.30 -0.03
C LYS A 80 29.84 25.35 1.42
N ASP A 81 29.57 24.20 2.04
CA ASP A 81 29.22 24.14 3.47
C ASP A 81 30.43 24.54 4.31
N TYR A 82 31.59 23.99 4.00
CA TYR A 82 32.84 24.27 4.69
C TYR A 82 33.18 25.77 4.70
N VAL A 83 33.15 26.45 3.55
CA VAL A 83 33.39 27.91 3.53
C VAL A 83 32.28 28.71 4.21
N ALA A 84 31.03 28.24 4.17
CA ALA A 84 29.92 28.90 4.87
C ALA A 84 30.02 28.78 6.40
N MET A 85 30.63 27.71 6.90
CA MET A 85 30.88 27.47 8.32
C MET A 85 32.10 28.23 8.86
N HIS A 86 33.05 28.61 7.99
CA HIS A 86 34.34 29.17 8.38
C HIS A 86 34.58 30.54 7.76
N SER A 87 34.24 31.60 8.52
CA SER A 87 34.29 32.98 8.04
C SER A 87 35.70 33.47 7.67
N ASP A 88 36.75 32.91 8.28
CA ASP A 88 38.16 33.16 7.94
C ASP A 88 38.49 32.65 6.54
N LEU A 89 38.01 31.47 6.16
CA LEU A 89 38.20 30.92 4.82
C LEU A 89 37.44 31.72 3.77
N LYS A 90 36.23 32.18 4.09
CA LYS A 90 35.46 33.07 3.21
C LYS A 90 36.20 34.40 2.97
N LYS A 91 36.84 34.96 4.00
CA LYS A 91 37.66 36.18 3.88
C LYS A 91 38.96 35.93 3.09
N ALA A 92 39.65 34.83 3.35
CA ALA A 92 40.94 34.53 2.74
C ALA A 92 40.83 34.08 1.27
N TYR A 93 39.79 33.31 0.93
CA TYR A 93 39.69 32.63 -0.35
C TYR A 93 38.41 32.94 -1.14
N GLY A 94 37.43 33.63 -0.56
CA GLY A 94 36.17 33.93 -1.22
C GLY A 94 35.45 32.66 -1.70
N THR A 95 35.19 32.57 -3.00
CA THR A 95 34.60 31.39 -3.67
C THR A 95 35.64 30.53 -4.38
N ASN A 96 36.94 30.67 -4.05
CA ASN A 96 37.99 29.81 -4.59
C ASN A 96 37.96 28.42 -3.93
N TYR A 97 37.01 27.61 -4.36
CA TYR A 97 36.73 26.28 -3.81
C TYR A 97 37.92 25.32 -3.91
N TYR A 98 38.79 25.47 -4.92
CA TYR A 98 40.05 24.73 -5.03
C TYR A 98 40.97 24.96 -3.82
N LYS A 99 41.27 26.23 -3.50
CA LYS A 99 42.12 26.56 -2.33
C LYS A 99 41.46 26.15 -1.02
N ILE A 100 40.14 26.28 -0.93
CA ILE A 100 39.37 25.89 0.25
C ILE A 100 39.39 24.37 0.47
N ALA A 101 39.25 23.57 -0.58
CA ALA A 101 39.37 22.11 -0.49
C ALA A 101 40.79 21.69 -0.08
N LEU A 102 41.83 22.29 -0.65
CA LEU A 102 43.21 22.05 -0.22
C LEU A 102 43.46 22.46 1.24
N HIS A 103 42.86 23.56 1.70
CA HIS A 103 42.92 23.95 3.10
C HIS A 103 42.35 22.86 4.01
N TYR A 104 41.20 22.28 3.67
CA TYR A 104 40.63 21.19 4.46
C TYR A 104 41.58 20.00 4.59
N TYR A 105 42.22 19.59 3.49
CA TYR A 105 43.21 18.51 3.50
C TYR A 105 44.42 18.84 4.37
N ASN A 106 45.03 20.02 4.18
CA ASN A 106 46.30 20.37 4.81
C ASN A 106 46.15 20.72 6.30
N HIS A 107 45.01 21.30 6.68
CA HIS A 107 44.82 21.89 8.01
C HIS A 107 43.45 21.57 8.60
N GLY A 108 42.38 21.72 7.82
CA GLY A 108 41.01 21.69 8.34
C GLY A 108 40.63 20.39 9.05
N LYS A 109 41.09 19.23 8.55
CA LYS A 109 40.84 17.95 9.20
C LYS A 109 41.55 17.85 10.56
N SER A 110 42.83 18.19 10.64
CA SER A 110 43.60 18.15 11.90
C SER A 110 43.11 19.17 12.91
N GLU A 111 42.56 20.29 12.44
CA GLU A 111 41.92 21.32 13.28
C GLU A 111 40.51 20.93 13.75
N GLY A 112 39.96 19.79 13.29
CA GLY A 112 38.61 19.36 13.64
C GLY A 112 37.51 20.25 13.08
N ARG A 113 37.78 20.97 11.98
CA ARG A 113 36.80 21.90 11.38
C ARG A 113 35.60 21.16 10.81
N LYS A 114 34.40 21.67 11.10
CA LYS A 114 33.10 21.20 10.58
C LYS A 114 32.99 21.40 9.07
N THR A 115 32.38 20.47 8.36
CA THR A 115 32.43 20.39 6.88
C THR A 115 31.09 20.25 6.17
N ARG A 116 30.02 19.92 6.91
CA ARG A 116 28.70 19.65 6.32
C ARG A 116 27.59 19.95 7.33
N TRP A 117 26.58 20.72 6.93
CA TRP A 117 25.47 21.10 7.85
C TRP A 117 24.65 19.89 8.28
N ALA A 118 24.45 18.93 7.38
CA ALA A 118 23.75 17.67 7.67
C ALA A 118 24.42 16.82 8.77
N LEU A 119 25.68 17.08 9.13
CA LEU A 119 26.39 16.35 10.20
C LEU A 119 26.37 17.09 11.54
N GLU A 120 25.70 18.24 11.62
CA GLU A 120 25.59 19.01 12.86
C GLU A 120 24.70 18.29 13.89
N SER A 121 25.04 18.45 15.17
CA SER A 121 24.36 17.77 16.29
C SER A 121 22.89 18.15 16.48
N THR A 122 22.43 19.21 15.80
CA THR A 122 21.03 19.65 15.77
C THR A 122 20.16 18.77 14.86
N VAL A 123 20.75 18.10 13.87
CA VAL A 123 20.06 17.26 12.89
C VAL A 123 20.50 15.80 12.94
N PHE A 124 21.75 15.53 13.33
CA PHE A 124 22.31 14.17 13.41
C PHE A 124 22.93 13.88 14.77
N ASN A 125 22.55 12.77 15.38
CA ASN A 125 23.23 12.17 16.51
C ASN A 125 23.15 10.65 16.36
N ALA A 126 24.28 9.94 16.43
CA ALA A 126 24.31 8.50 16.16
C ALA A 126 23.37 7.69 17.07
N SER A 127 23.38 7.95 18.39
CA SER A 127 22.50 7.28 19.34
C SER A 127 21.02 7.59 19.07
N ASP A 128 20.68 8.85 18.76
CA ASP A 128 19.30 9.23 18.43
C ASP A 128 18.89 8.64 17.07
N TYR A 129 19.79 8.58 16.08
CA TYR A 129 19.54 8.04 14.75
C TYR A 129 19.25 6.55 14.79
N LYS A 130 20.08 5.80 15.54
CA LYS A 130 19.82 4.39 15.85
C LYS A 130 18.46 4.20 16.50
N HIS A 131 18.12 5.03 17.50
CA HIS A 131 16.85 4.93 18.22
C HIS A 131 15.61 5.10 17.34
N PHE A 132 15.69 5.88 16.27
CA PHE A 132 14.58 6.09 15.34
C PHE A 132 14.58 5.15 14.12
N ASN A 133 15.61 4.31 13.96
CA ASN A 133 15.83 3.50 12.76
C ASN A 133 16.37 2.13 13.16
N ASP A 134 15.48 1.29 13.72
CA ASP A 134 15.81 -0.03 14.27
C ASP A 134 16.30 -1.04 13.20
N ASP A 135 16.10 -0.72 11.92
CA ASP A 135 16.57 -1.47 10.76
C ASP A 135 18.09 -1.35 10.50
N LEU A 136 18.79 -0.41 11.15
CA LEU A 136 20.22 -0.14 10.91
C LEU A 136 21.14 -1.16 11.60
N LYS A 137 21.09 -2.40 11.11
CA LYS A 137 21.89 -3.55 11.56
C LYS A 137 22.68 -4.17 10.41
N ILE A 138 23.88 -4.65 10.69
CA ILE A 138 24.71 -5.44 9.76
C ILE A 138 24.84 -6.83 10.34
N ASN A 139 24.35 -7.85 9.63
CA ASN A 139 24.30 -9.25 10.08
C ASN A 139 23.64 -9.41 11.47
N GLY A 140 22.56 -8.67 11.71
CA GLY A 140 21.82 -8.70 12.98
C GLY A 140 22.48 -7.92 14.13
N VAL A 141 23.64 -7.31 13.92
CA VAL A 141 24.35 -6.48 14.91
C VAL A 141 24.16 -5.01 14.59
N ASP A 142 23.87 -4.19 15.61
CA ASP A 142 23.69 -2.75 15.44
C ASP A 142 24.94 -2.08 14.84
N MET A 143 24.71 -1.16 13.89
CA MET A 143 25.77 -0.31 13.35
C MET A 143 26.42 0.54 14.46
N ASN A 144 27.76 0.68 14.40
CA ASN A 144 28.49 1.61 15.26
C ASN A 144 28.34 3.07 14.81
N ASP A 145 28.76 4.03 15.63
CA ASP A 145 28.62 5.47 15.35
C ASP A 145 29.20 5.92 14.00
N ALA A 146 30.32 5.31 13.56
CA ALA A 146 30.93 5.64 12.27
C ALA A 146 30.08 5.13 11.10
N GLN A 147 29.54 3.91 11.22
CA GLN A 147 28.63 3.31 10.24
C GLN A 147 27.31 4.08 10.16
N LEU A 148 26.72 4.45 11.31
CA LEU A 148 25.50 5.25 11.37
C LEU A 148 25.70 6.63 10.73
N LYS A 149 26.86 7.26 10.95
CA LYS A 149 27.21 8.54 10.33
C LYS A 149 27.40 8.42 8.82
N ASP A 150 27.99 7.33 8.35
CA ASP A 150 28.13 7.05 6.92
C ASP A 150 26.79 6.81 6.25
N HIS A 151 25.96 5.93 6.83
CA HIS A 151 24.60 5.66 6.35
C HIS A 151 23.76 6.94 6.29
N TRP A 152 23.77 7.75 7.35
CA TRP A 152 23.08 9.04 7.34
C TRP A 152 23.56 9.94 6.20
N ALA A 153 24.87 10.06 6.03
CA ALA A 153 25.46 10.97 5.06
C ALA A 153 25.21 10.56 3.59
N ARG A 154 25.11 9.26 3.32
CA ARG A 154 24.93 8.67 1.98
C ARG A 154 23.46 8.44 1.62
N GLU A 155 22.66 7.95 2.57
CA GLU A 155 21.30 7.48 2.33
C GLU A 155 20.29 8.23 3.21
N GLY A 156 20.49 8.23 4.53
CA GLY A 156 19.46 8.66 5.47
C GLY A 156 18.96 10.10 5.31
N VAL A 157 19.84 11.03 4.92
CA VAL A 157 19.43 12.42 4.61
C VAL A 157 18.47 12.47 3.41
N PHE A 158 18.70 11.65 2.40
CA PHE A 158 17.91 11.61 1.17
C PHE A 158 16.63 10.80 1.32
N ASP A 159 16.63 9.81 2.22
CA ASP A 159 15.44 9.03 2.58
C ASP A 159 14.47 9.81 3.50
N GLY A 160 14.90 10.96 4.04
CA GLY A 160 14.11 11.74 5.01
C GLY A 160 14.11 11.16 6.41
N ARG A 161 15.01 10.20 6.72
CA ARG A 161 15.06 9.52 8.02
C ARG A 161 15.28 10.51 9.17
N ARG A 162 14.70 10.23 10.33
CA ARG A 162 14.90 11.04 11.53
C ARG A 162 16.19 10.66 12.23
N ALA A 163 17.14 11.61 12.33
CA ALA A 163 18.45 11.37 12.95
C ALA A 163 18.72 12.14 14.25
N SER A 164 17.73 12.86 14.77
CA SER A 164 17.81 13.48 16.09
C SER A 164 16.42 13.67 16.72
N PHE A 165 16.36 13.79 18.05
CA PHE A 165 15.10 14.14 18.72
C PHE A 165 14.61 15.53 18.32
N THR A 166 15.53 16.46 18.09
CA THR A 166 15.24 17.90 17.93
C THR A 166 14.83 18.29 16.53
N PHE A 167 14.89 17.39 15.56
CA PHE A 167 14.61 17.67 14.17
C PHE A 167 14.01 16.47 13.45
N ASP A 168 12.87 16.70 12.80
CA ASP A 168 12.24 15.81 11.84
C ASP A 168 12.00 16.60 10.55
N VAL A 169 12.62 16.18 9.45
CA VAL A 169 12.57 16.94 8.20
C VAL A 169 11.15 17.01 7.63
N HIS A 170 10.34 15.96 7.79
CA HIS A 170 8.98 15.93 7.30
C HIS A 170 8.09 16.90 8.08
N GLU A 171 8.19 16.92 9.42
CA GLU A 171 7.48 17.92 10.22
C GLU A 171 7.96 19.33 9.89
N TYR A 172 9.27 19.53 9.78
CA TYR A 172 9.87 20.85 9.59
C TYR A 172 9.44 21.51 8.27
N VAL A 173 9.54 20.81 7.14
CA VAL A 173 9.13 21.37 5.83
C VAL A 173 7.61 21.54 5.72
N ARG A 174 6.82 20.77 6.49
CA ARG A 174 5.38 20.97 6.60
C ARG A 174 5.05 22.25 7.36
N MET A 175 5.74 22.50 8.47
CA MET A 175 5.50 23.66 9.34
C MET A 175 5.92 25.01 8.73
N TYR A 176 6.96 25.03 7.90
CA TYR A 176 7.54 26.27 7.37
C TYR A 176 7.46 26.28 5.84
N SER A 177 6.40 26.91 5.32
CA SER A 177 6.12 26.98 3.88
C SER A 177 7.18 27.77 3.10
N ASP A 178 7.94 28.66 3.74
CA ASP A 178 9.04 29.43 3.11
C ASP A 178 10.27 28.59 2.76
N ILE A 179 10.34 27.35 3.27
CA ILE A 179 11.38 26.37 2.94
C ILE A 179 10.99 25.58 1.69
N ARG A 180 9.72 25.67 1.26
CA ARG A 180 9.23 25.09 0.01
C ARG A 180 9.60 26.02 -1.14
N VAL A 181 10.84 25.96 -1.58
CA VAL A 181 11.28 26.72 -2.76
C VAL A 181 10.60 26.13 -4.00
N HIS A 182 9.85 26.97 -4.70
CA HIS A 182 9.46 26.76 -6.09
C HIS A 182 10.73 26.60 -6.94
N SER A 183 11.03 25.38 -7.39
CA SER A 183 11.86 25.17 -8.58
C SER A 183 11.00 24.53 -9.66
N ALA A 184 10.94 25.18 -10.81
CA ALA A 184 10.11 24.85 -11.98
C ALA A 184 10.54 23.54 -12.68
N VAL A 185 10.44 22.41 -11.98
CA VAL A 185 10.60 21.07 -12.55
C VAL A 185 9.52 20.17 -11.93
N GLU A 186 8.66 19.62 -12.79
CA GLU A 186 7.44 18.88 -12.47
C GLU A 186 7.63 17.46 -11.89
N ASP A 187 8.77 17.14 -11.28
CA ASP A 187 9.03 15.82 -10.69
C ASP A 187 9.67 15.95 -9.30
N ILE A 188 8.86 16.18 -8.26
CA ILE A 188 9.30 16.05 -6.86
C ILE A 188 8.63 14.83 -6.24
N ASN A 189 9.09 13.66 -6.65
CA ASN A 189 9.12 12.49 -5.78
C ASN A 189 10.57 12.38 -5.23
N ALA A 190 10.71 12.57 -3.91
CA ALA A 190 11.85 12.14 -3.08
C ALA A 190 13.22 12.88 -3.09
N THR A 191 13.39 14.15 -3.51
CA THR A 191 14.77 14.70 -3.66
C THR A 191 15.21 15.99 -2.95
N ASP A 192 14.46 16.58 -1.99
CA ASP A 192 15.03 17.77 -1.29
C ASP A 192 14.89 17.85 0.24
N TYR A 193 14.82 16.70 0.91
CA TYR A 193 15.02 16.65 2.38
C TYR A 193 16.37 17.24 2.80
N LEU A 194 17.39 17.15 1.94
CA LEU A 194 18.69 17.79 2.17
C LEU A 194 18.58 19.32 2.29
N VAL A 195 17.69 19.98 1.56
CA VAL A 195 17.43 21.43 1.71
C VAL A 195 16.81 21.73 3.07
N GLY A 196 15.81 20.95 3.50
CA GLY A 196 15.21 21.10 4.83
C GLY A 196 16.22 20.88 5.97
N VAL A 197 17.01 19.80 5.88
CA VAL A 197 18.09 19.46 6.82
C VAL A 197 19.13 20.59 6.89
N ASN A 198 19.63 21.04 5.73
CA ASN A 198 20.63 22.10 5.67
C ASN A 198 20.06 23.44 6.16
N HIS A 199 18.81 23.78 5.82
CA HIS A 199 18.17 25.00 6.28
C HIS A 199 18.08 25.02 7.81
N PHE A 200 17.60 23.94 8.43
CA PHE A 200 17.47 23.88 9.88
C PHE A 200 18.83 23.95 10.59
N ALA A 201 19.80 23.15 10.15
CA ALA A 201 21.15 23.14 10.74
C ALA A 201 21.88 24.48 10.57
N ARG A 202 21.71 25.15 9.42
CA ARG A 202 22.38 26.43 9.12
C ARG A 202 21.74 27.61 9.85
N ALA A 203 20.42 27.70 9.79
CA ALA A 203 19.65 28.89 10.11
C ALA A 203 18.47 28.60 11.05
N GLY A 204 17.62 27.62 10.73
CA GLY A 204 16.37 27.38 11.46
C GLY A 204 16.53 27.22 12.97
N PHE A 205 17.53 26.46 13.42
CA PHE A 205 17.80 26.30 14.85
C PHE A 205 18.25 27.60 15.53
N LYS A 206 19.03 28.44 14.83
CA LYS A 206 19.47 29.76 15.33
C LYS A 206 18.32 30.76 15.37
N GLU A 207 17.41 30.68 14.40
CA GLU A 207 16.18 31.48 14.30
C GLU A 207 15.10 31.06 15.32
N ARG A 208 15.38 30.07 16.17
CA ARG A 208 14.40 29.50 17.12
C ARG A 208 13.18 28.88 16.43
N ARG A 209 13.31 28.46 15.17
CA ARG A 209 12.29 27.62 14.53
C ARG A 209 12.31 26.24 15.17
N GLY A 210 11.14 25.74 15.54
CA GLY A 210 11.00 24.38 16.05
C GLY A 210 11.27 23.34 14.98
N GLY A 211 12.24 22.45 15.23
CA GLY A 211 12.55 21.34 14.32
C GLY A 211 11.53 20.20 14.37
N THR A 212 10.64 20.22 15.35
CA THR A 212 9.46 19.35 15.49
C THR A 212 8.29 20.19 16.01
N ARG A 213 7.06 19.67 15.93
CA ARG A 213 5.84 20.34 16.40
C ARG A 213 5.88 20.75 17.87
N PHE A 214 6.65 20.05 18.71
CA PHE A 214 6.81 20.35 20.14
C PHE A 214 7.89 21.38 20.46
N LEU A 215 8.69 21.79 19.47
CA LEU A 215 9.80 22.74 19.64
C LEU A 215 9.49 24.14 19.12
N ARG A 216 8.22 24.51 18.96
CA ARG A 216 7.80 25.83 18.47
C ARG A 216 6.87 26.52 19.46
N LYS A 217 6.74 27.84 19.32
CA LYS A 217 5.67 28.60 20.00
C LYS A 217 4.28 28.14 19.56
N PRO A 218 3.28 28.16 20.46
CA PRO A 218 3.37 28.63 21.86
C PRO A 218 3.95 27.60 22.84
N TYR A 219 4.37 26.42 22.41
CA TYR A 219 4.68 25.30 23.32
C TYR A 219 6.09 25.32 23.91
N PHE A 220 7.07 25.77 23.14
CA PHE A 220 8.47 25.77 23.56
C PHE A 220 9.28 26.91 22.94
N ASN A 221 10.10 27.56 23.77
CA ASN A 221 11.20 28.41 23.37
C ASN A 221 12.38 28.14 24.31
N CYS A 222 13.55 27.76 23.79
CA CYS A 222 14.65 27.31 24.64
C CYS A 222 15.25 28.42 25.54
N ASP A 223 15.09 29.70 25.20
CA ASP A 223 15.56 30.79 26.03
C ASP A 223 14.59 31.01 27.20
N GLU A 224 13.29 31.06 26.91
CA GLU A 224 12.24 31.13 27.95
C GLU A 224 12.26 29.89 28.85
N TYR A 225 12.38 28.69 28.27
CA TYR A 225 12.41 27.44 29.02
C TYR A 225 13.51 27.42 30.08
N ARG A 226 14.71 27.91 29.75
CA ARG A 226 15.85 27.99 30.67
C ARG A 226 15.69 29.10 31.71
N GLN A 227 14.99 30.18 31.39
CA GLN A 227 14.69 31.26 32.33
C GLN A 227 13.61 30.84 33.34
N ILE A 228 12.57 30.15 32.86
CA ILE A 228 11.46 29.65 33.67
C ILE A 228 11.93 28.50 34.58
N ASN A 229 12.72 27.57 34.03
CA ASN A 229 13.25 26.41 34.75
C ASN A 229 14.70 26.67 35.18
N LYS A 230 14.87 27.40 36.31
CA LYS A 230 16.17 27.92 36.76
C LYS A 230 17.27 26.87 36.94
N ASP A 231 16.89 25.63 37.26
CA ASP A 231 17.80 24.47 37.35
C ASP A 231 18.44 24.09 36.01
N LEU A 232 17.85 24.54 34.88
CA LEU A 232 18.33 24.30 33.53
C LEU A 232 19.05 25.52 32.92
N SER A 233 19.27 26.59 33.69
CA SER A 233 19.83 27.87 33.22
C SER A 233 21.18 27.74 32.50
N ASN A 234 22.01 26.77 32.91
CA ASN A 234 23.32 26.49 32.32
C ASN A 234 23.27 25.63 31.05
N MET A 235 22.10 25.10 30.65
CA MET A 235 21.97 24.33 29.41
C MET A 235 22.14 25.21 28.18
N THR A 236 22.78 24.69 27.14
CA THR A 236 22.66 25.27 25.79
C THR A 236 21.23 25.11 25.27
N CYS A 237 20.84 25.90 24.25
CA CYS A 237 19.52 25.73 23.62
C CYS A 237 19.30 24.30 23.10
N LEU A 238 20.34 23.63 22.58
CA LEU A 238 20.23 22.24 22.10
C LEU A 238 19.98 21.27 23.25
N GLN A 239 20.68 21.43 24.37
CA GLN A 239 20.46 20.63 25.58
C GLN A 239 19.06 20.89 26.16
N ALA A 240 18.62 22.14 26.21
CA ALA A 240 17.28 22.51 26.64
C ALA A 240 16.18 21.89 25.75
N SER A 241 16.33 21.93 24.42
CA SER A 241 15.40 21.28 23.48
C SER A 241 15.38 19.76 23.63
N LYS A 242 16.53 19.12 23.83
CA LYS A 242 16.60 17.68 24.10
C LYS A 242 15.96 17.34 25.45
N HIS A 243 16.26 18.12 26.49
CA HIS A 243 15.66 17.96 27.81
C HIS A 243 14.14 18.09 27.73
N TRP A 244 13.63 19.11 27.03
CA TRP A 244 12.20 19.29 26.80
C TRP A 244 11.53 18.05 26.23
N LEU A 245 12.07 17.52 25.12
CA LEU A 245 11.49 16.37 24.43
C LEU A 245 11.63 15.06 25.21
N LYS A 246 12.75 14.84 25.91
CA LYS A 246 13.01 13.60 26.65
C LYS A 246 12.34 13.58 28.03
N SER A 247 12.32 14.72 28.72
CA SER A 247 11.94 14.81 30.13
C SER A 247 10.95 15.95 30.42
N GLY A 248 11.18 17.15 29.90
CA GLY A 248 10.40 18.35 30.24
C GLY A 248 8.91 18.25 29.95
N LEU A 249 8.52 17.65 28.82
CA LEU A 249 7.13 17.36 28.49
C LEU A 249 6.50 16.40 29.52
N ARG A 250 7.24 15.38 29.97
CA ARG A 250 6.78 14.37 30.95
C ARG A 250 6.70 14.93 32.36
N GLU A 251 7.62 15.81 32.72
CA GLU A 251 7.67 16.52 34.01
C GLU A 251 6.64 17.66 34.10
N GLY A 252 5.98 18.00 32.98
CA GLY A 252 5.06 19.13 32.86
C GLY A 252 5.75 20.45 33.13
N ARG A 253 6.99 20.58 32.67
CA ARG A 253 7.69 21.86 32.71
C ARG A 253 7.02 22.84 31.77
N VAL A 254 7.21 24.11 32.05
CA VAL A 254 6.64 25.21 31.27
C VAL A 254 7.66 25.62 30.21
N GLY A 255 7.30 25.39 28.94
CA GLY A 255 8.16 25.60 27.77
C GLY A 255 8.26 27.05 27.29
N THR A 256 7.25 27.86 27.58
CA THR A 256 7.12 29.30 27.29
C THR A 256 6.25 29.94 28.36
N SER A 257 6.25 31.27 28.46
CA SER A 257 5.22 31.98 29.26
C SER A 257 3.83 31.92 28.65
N ASP A 258 3.72 31.54 27.37
CA ASP A 258 2.48 31.61 26.59
C ASP A 258 1.52 30.46 26.93
N PHE A 259 2.04 29.33 27.41
CA PHE A 259 1.22 28.18 27.75
C PHE A 259 1.90 27.23 28.75
N SER A 260 1.16 26.87 29.80
CA SER A 260 1.54 25.85 30.78
C SER A 260 0.53 24.72 30.74
N ILE A 261 0.99 23.50 30.43
CA ILE A 261 0.10 22.33 30.46
C ILE A 261 -0.45 22.10 31.88
N LYS A 262 0.30 22.45 32.93
CA LYS A 262 -0.16 22.32 34.32
C LYS A 262 -1.31 23.29 34.61
N GLU A 263 -1.19 24.54 34.17
CA GLU A 263 -2.25 25.54 34.33
C GLU A 263 -3.45 25.17 33.46
N TYR A 264 -3.22 24.80 32.19
CA TYR A 264 -4.28 24.28 31.32
C TYR A 264 -5.03 23.11 31.97
N LEU A 265 -4.34 22.17 32.61
CA LEU A 265 -4.99 21.10 33.36
C LEU A 265 -5.72 21.67 34.59
N ASN A 266 -5.10 22.54 35.39
CA ASN A 266 -5.75 23.17 36.55
C ASN A 266 -7.06 23.89 36.18
N ASP A 267 -7.07 24.58 35.04
CA ASP A 267 -8.19 25.34 34.50
C ASP A 267 -9.22 24.43 33.81
N ASN A 268 -8.84 23.17 33.53
CA ASN A 268 -9.73 22.13 32.99
C ASN A 268 -9.78 20.94 33.96
N PRO A 269 -10.54 21.02 35.07
CA PRO A 269 -10.52 20.03 36.16
C PRO A 269 -10.69 18.59 35.69
N LYS A 270 -11.50 18.35 34.66
CA LYS A 270 -11.66 17.03 34.02
C LYS A 270 -10.41 16.52 33.34
N LEU A 271 -9.70 17.39 32.61
CA LEU A 271 -8.44 17.05 31.96
C LEU A 271 -7.35 16.85 33.02
N LYS A 272 -7.33 17.63 34.10
CA LYS A 272 -6.43 17.38 35.25
C LYS A 272 -6.71 16.07 35.96
N GLN A 273 -7.98 15.69 36.11
CA GLN A 273 -8.33 14.39 36.66
C GLN A 273 -7.92 13.24 35.72
N ARG A 274 -8.14 13.40 34.40
CA ARG A 274 -7.76 12.44 33.37
C ARG A 274 -6.24 12.26 33.27
N PHE A 275 -5.51 13.34 33.05
CA PHE A 275 -4.08 13.25 32.78
C PHE A 275 -3.26 13.25 34.08
N GLY A 276 -3.75 13.80 35.18
CA GLY A 276 -2.99 13.88 36.44
C GLY A 276 -1.62 14.53 36.23
N SER A 277 -0.55 13.78 36.55
CA SER A 277 0.84 14.17 36.29
C SER A 277 1.41 13.64 34.97
N GLN A 278 0.58 13.05 34.09
CA GLN A 278 0.96 12.51 32.77
C GLN A 278 1.02 13.62 31.71
N TYR A 279 1.85 14.62 31.96
CA TYR A 279 1.88 15.85 31.19
C TYR A 279 2.24 15.67 29.72
N TYR A 280 3.04 14.64 29.39
CA TYR A 280 3.40 14.34 28.00
C TYR A 280 2.16 14.02 27.15
N ILE A 281 1.24 13.21 27.68
CA ILE A 281 0.00 12.83 26.98
C ILE A 281 -0.93 14.05 26.87
N ALA A 282 -1.02 14.85 27.94
CA ALA A 282 -1.79 16.09 27.95
C ALA A 282 -1.32 17.10 26.88
N TRP A 283 -0.01 17.19 26.65
CA TRP A 283 0.58 18.01 25.58
C TRP A 283 0.15 17.55 24.18
N HIS A 284 0.15 16.24 23.91
CA HIS A 284 -0.34 15.70 22.63
C HIS A 284 -1.84 15.96 22.43
N TYR A 285 -2.64 15.82 23.50
CA TYR A 285 -4.07 16.14 23.48
C TYR A 285 -4.30 17.61 23.13
N TYR A 286 -3.65 18.54 23.85
CA TYR A 286 -3.81 19.98 23.64
C TYR A 286 -3.45 20.40 22.21
N ILE A 287 -2.32 19.91 21.68
CA ILE A 287 -1.86 20.26 20.32
C ILE A 287 -2.83 19.77 19.24
N ARG A 288 -3.53 18.65 19.49
CA ARG A 288 -4.47 18.05 18.54
C ARG A 288 -5.89 18.63 18.67
N HIS A 289 -6.30 19.07 19.85
CA HIS A 289 -7.71 19.32 20.18
C HIS A 289 -8.04 20.70 20.77
N GLY A 290 -7.06 21.62 20.87
CA GLY A 290 -7.19 22.92 21.53
C GLY A 290 -8.44 23.73 21.18
N VAL A 291 -9.54 23.44 21.89
CA VAL A 291 -10.87 24.07 21.97
C VAL A 291 -11.66 24.16 20.65
N LYS A 292 -12.34 23.06 20.27
CA LYS A 292 -13.77 23.00 19.83
C LYS A 292 -14.12 21.66 19.15
N SER A 293 -15.24 21.09 19.59
CA SER A 293 -16.19 20.15 18.95
C SER A 293 -16.54 18.96 19.85
N ASN A 294 -17.76 18.45 19.72
CA ASN A 294 -18.36 17.44 20.60
C ASN A 294 -17.80 16.04 20.27
N PHE A 295 -17.17 15.36 21.24
CA PHE A 295 -16.51 14.06 21.05
C PHE A 295 -17.03 12.99 22.02
N TYR A 296 -16.99 11.72 21.59
CA TYR A 296 -17.15 10.54 22.43
C TYR A 296 -15.90 9.64 22.33
N GLU A 297 -15.46 9.06 23.45
CA GLU A 297 -14.37 8.08 23.51
C GLU A 297 -14.88 6.79 24.19
N ILE A 298 -14.39 5.62 23.76
CA ILE A 298 -14.79 4.28 24.27
C ILE A 298 -13.55 3.52 24.74
N ASN A 299 -13.60 2.96 25.96
CA ASN A 299 -12.51 2.15 26.55
C ASN A 299 -12.66 0.64 26.29
N GLU A 300 -11.59 -0.12 26.56
CA GLU A 300 -11.52 -1.60 26.40
C GLU A 300 -12.60 -2.37 27.19
N ALA A 301 -13.26 -1.74 28.17
CA ALA A 301 -14.32 -2.34 28.97
C ALA A 301 -15.74 -2.05 28.43
N GLY A 302 -15.88 -1.34 27.30
CA GLY A 302 -17.17 -0.90 26.82
C GLY A 302 -17.81 0.21 27.68
N GLY A 303 -17.03 0.93 28.48
CA GLY A 303 -17.52 2.07 29.24
C GLY A 303 -17.68 3.31 28.34
N ILE A 304 -18.89 3.89 28.33
CA ILE A 304 -19.17 5.23 27.78
C ILE A 304 -19.23 6.23 28.93
N THR A 305 -18.45 7.31 28.86
CA THR A 305 -18.73 8.54 29.61
C THR A 305 -19.53 9.50 28.70
N PHE A 306 -20.77 9.82 29.08
CA PHE A 306 -21.50 10.98 28.55
C PHE A 306 -20.99 12.23 29.27
N ASN A 307 -20.56 13.24 28.53
CA ASN A 307 -20.33 14.57 29.10
C ASN A 307 -21.65 15.35 29.09
N ASP A 308 -22.43 15.28 30.16
CA ASP A 308 -22.76 16.55 30.81
C ASP A 308 -21.60 16.82 31.76
N LEU A 309 -20.75 17.75 31.35
CA LEU A 309 -19.86 18.48 32.24
C LEU A 309 -19.10 17.73 33.37
N GLU A 310 -18.80 16.42 33.33
CA GLU A 310 -17.82 15.79 34.26
C GLU A 310 -17.13 14.52 33.68
N ASN A 311 -15.78 14.52 33.69
CA ASN A 311 -14.85 13.37 33.91
C ASN A 311 -14.92 12.11 32.98
N TYR A 312 -13.87 11.41 32.55
CA TYR A 312 -12.84 10.63 33.26
C TYR A 312 -12.01 9.89 32.19
N TRP A 313 -10.69 9.78 32.31
CA TRP A 313 -9.97 8.58 31.85
C TRP A 313 -8.82 8.27 32.81
N VAL A 314 -9.03 7.18 33.55
CA VAL A 314 -8.02 6.31 34.20
C VAL A 314 -7.53 5.40 33.06
N SER A 315 -6.22 5.19 32.83
CA SER A 315 -5.41 4.28 33.63
C SER A 315 -3.89 4.43 33.39
N ASN A 316 -3.17 4.56 34.50
CA ASN A 316 -1.91 3.88 34.84
C ASN A 316 -0.98 3.35 33.73
N LEU A 317 0.11 4.08 33.51
CA LEU A 317 1.43 3.47 33.36
C LEU A 317 1.85 2.82 34.70
N THR A 318 1.44 1.59 34.91
CA THR A 318 2.21 0.62 35.71
C THR A 318 2.42 -0.61 34.85
N PRO A 319 3.60 -1.26 34.87
CA PRO A 319 3.72 -2.57 34.24
C PRO A 319 2.84 -3.55 35.02
N ARG A 320 1.92 -4.30 34.36
CA ARG A 320 1.23 -5.54 34.84
C ARG A 320 -0.13 -5.76 34.14
N PRO A 321 -0.71 -6.98 34.17
CA PRO A 321 -0.16 -8.33 33.98
C PRO A 321 -0.87 -9.05 32.80
N GLU A 322 -0.36 -10.20 32.37
CA GLU A 322 -0.90 -11.07 31.30
C GLU A 322 -2.33 -11.65 31.54
N THR A 323 -3.23 -11.04 32.32
CA THR A 323 -4.43 -11.76 32.82
C THR A 323 -5.74 -10.98 33.02
N ALA A 324 -6.00 -9.85 32.34
CA ALA A 324 -7.34 -9.23 32.39
C ALA A 324 -8.28 -9.88 31.36
N LYS A 325 -9.28 -10.64 31.83
CA LYS A 325 -10.33 -11.25 31.00
C LYS A 325 -11.15 -10.16 30.28
N PHE A 326 -11.13 -10.24 28.96
CA PHE A 326 -11.73 -9.31 28.01
C PHE A 326 -13.27 -9.29 28.05
N THR A 327 -13.86 -8.09 28.02
CA THR A 327 -15.31 -7.86 27.90
C THR A 327 -15.67 -7.44 26.46
N ASP A 328 -16.83 -7.88 25.96
CA ASP A 328 -17.33 -7.52 24.63
C ASP A 328 -17.48 -5.98 24.46
N SER A 329 -16.79 -5.42 23.47
CA SER A 329 -16.85 -3.99 23.12
C SER A 329 -17.91 -3.67 22.04
N ARG A 330 -18.44 -4.68 21.34
CA ARG A 330 -19.29 -4.48 20.15
C ARG A 330 -20.52 -3.62 20.42
N THR A 331 -21.31 -3.98 21.44
CA THR A 331 -22.59 -3.31 21.74
C THR A 331 -22.40 -1.83 22.03
N VAL A 332 -21.28 -1.48 22.67
CA VAL A 332 -20.95 -0.13 23.11
C VAL A 332 -20.50 0.71 21.93
N ILE A 333 -19.63 0.17 21.09
CA ILE A 333 -19.18 0.82 19.85
C ILE A 333 -20.37 1.07 18.92
N GLN A 334 -21.23 0.07 18.73
CA GLN A 334 -22.44 0.21 17.92
C GLN A 334 -23.40 1.29 18.45
N SER A 335 -23.62 1.31 19.76
CA SER A 335 -24.45 2.35 20.40
C SER A 335 -23.91 3.75 20.13
N LYS A 336 -22.58 3.93 20.13
CA LYS A 336 -21.96 5.22 19.82
C LYS A 336 -22.03 5.61 18.36
N ILE A 337 -21.79 4.67 17.45
CA ILE A 337 -22.02 4.89 16.02
C ILE A 337 -23.46 5.38 15.80
N ASN A 338 -24.44 4.71 16.38
CA ASN A 338 -25.85 5.10 16.27
C ASN A 338 -26.13 6.51 16.82
N SER A 339 -25.39 6.97 17.83
CA SER A 339 -25.56 8.32 18.39
C SER A 339 -24.94 9.45 17.57
N ILE A 340 -23.99 9.15 16.66
CA ILE A 340 -23.25 10.17 15.89
C ILE A 340 -23.50 10.11 14.38
N LYS A 341 -24.16 9.06 13.88
CA LYS A 341 -24.30 8.81 12.43
C LYS A 341 -25.26 9.75 11.70
N SER A 342 -26.14 10.46 12.43
CA SER A 342 -27.15 11.37 11.88
C SER A 342 -26.94 12.82 12.32
N ASN A 343 -25.73 13.37 12.11
CA ASN A 343 -25.46 14.76 12.48
C ASN A 343 -26.11 15.71 11.47
N GLU A 344 -27.05 16.54 11.94
CA GLU A 344 -27.70 17.61 11.14
C GLU A 344 -26.80 18.85 11.01
N GLU A 345 -25.85 19.01 11.93
CA GLU A 345 -24.82 20.04 11.83
C GLU A 345 -23.81 19.60 10.77
N ASN A 346 -23.34 20.51 9.94
CA ASN A 346 -22.51 20.22 8.76
C ASN A 346 -21.09 19.66 9.09
N GLU A 347 -20.88 19.15 10.30
CA GLU A 347 -19.63 18.67 10.90
C GLU A 347 -19.60 17.13 11.06
N TYR A 348 -18.40 16.56 11.12
CA TYR A 348 -18.24 15.12 11.32
C TYR A 348 -18.60 14.69 12.74
N GLY A 349 -19.42 13.66 12.88
CA GLY A 349 -19.50 12.86 14.11
C GLY A 349 -18.23 12.05 14.28
N VAL A 350 -17.46 12.28 15.33
CA VAL A 350 -16.15 11.64 15.53
C VAL A 350 -16.17 10.66 16.71
N LEU A 351 -15.78 9.42 16.46
CA LEU A 351 -15.52 8.40 17.46
C LEU A 351 -14.05 8.00 17.42
N LYS A 352 -13.35 8.17 18.55
CA LYS A 352 -11.94 7.82 18.69
C LYS A 352 -11.74 6.62 19.58
N PHE A 353 -10.83 5.75 19.17
CA PHE A 353 -10.38 4.59 19.92
C PHE A 353 -8.98 4.85 20.45
N THR A 354 -8.75 4.52 21.71
CA THR A 354 -7.42 4.54 22.30
C THR A 354 -6.62 3.33 21.84
N ALA A 355 -5.31 3.33 22.08
CA ALA A 355 -4.49 2.14 21.97
C ALA A 355 -5.10 0.99 22.80
N GLY A 356 -5.19 -0.20 22.22
CA GLY A 356 -5.81 -1.34 22.89
C GLY A 356 -6.52 -2.32 21.94
N GLU A 357 -6.95 -3.44 22.51
CA GLU A 357 -7.70 -4.48 21.81
C GLU A 357 -9.20 -4.41 22.17
N TYR A 358 -10.03 -4.24 21.15
CA TYR A 358 -11.48 -4.18 21.26
C TYR A 358 -12.08 -5.49 20.75
N GLN A 359 -12.55 -6.33 21.66
CA GLN A 359 -13.17 -7.60 21.29
C GLN A 359 -14.58 -7.38 20.76
N LEU A 360 -14.84 -7.81 19.53
CA LEU A 360 -16.15 -7.74 18.91
C LEU A 360 -16.78 -9.14 18.91
N ASN A 361 -17.66 -9.38 19.90
CA ASN A 361 -18.46 -10.61 19.95
C ASN A 361 -19.73 -10.43 19.12
N CYS A 362 -19.65 -10.80 17.85
CA CYS A 362 -20.73 -10.79 16.88
C CYS A 362 -21.26 -12.21 16.72
N ALA A 363 -22.57 -12.34 16.47
CA ALA A 363 -23.16 -13.64 16.16
C ALA A 363 -22.62 -14.16 14.81
N PRO A 364 -22.56 -15.49 14.60
CA PRO A 364 -22.21 -16.05 13.29
C PRO A 364 -23.08 -15.44 12.20
N ASN A 365 -22.51 -15.23 11.02
CA ASN A 365 -23.22 -14.66 9.88
C ASN A 365 -23.86 -13.29 10.19
N THR A 366 -23.17 -12.40 10.93
CA THR A 366 -23.61 -11.00 11.15
C THR A 366 -22.49 -10.01 10.90
N TRP A 367 -22.81 -8.71 10.91
CA TRP A 367 -21.86 -7.62 10.89
C TRP A 367 -21.61 -7.13 12.31
N CYS A 368 -20.34 -6.98 12.69
CA CYS A 368 -19.99 -6.55 14.02
C CYS A 368 -20.39 -5.08 14.24
N LEU A 369 -20.15 -4.21 13.24
CA LEU A 369 -20.45 -2.77 13.29
C LEU A 369 -21.22 -2.31 12.03
N GLU A 370 -22.39 -1.73 12.23
CA GLU A 370 -23.28 -1.23 11.19
C GLU A 370 -23.30 0.30 11.20
N LEU A 371 -23.01 0.90 10.05
CA LEU A 371 -22.98 2.33 9.80
C LEU A 371 -24.12 2.76 8.86
N ASN A 372 -25.22 2.01 8.82
CA ASN A 372 -26.34 2.29 7.92
C ASN A 372 -26.88 3.71 8.10
N THR A 373 -27.12 4.35 6.95
CA THR A 373 -27.53 5.76 6.78
C THR A 373 -26.58 6.77 7.44
N ALA A 374 -25.31 6.42 7.64
CA ALA A 374 -24.33 7.33 8.20
C ALA A 374 -24.03 8.49 7.25
N ASN A 375 -23.95 9.69 7.81
CA ASN A 375 -23.59 10.91 7.10
C ASN A 375 -22.53 11.65 7.90
N LYS A 376 -21.35 11.90 7.30
CA LYS A 376 -20.24 12.63 7.94
C LYS A 376 -19.81 12.00 9.26
N ILE A 377 -19.29 10.77 9.21
CA ILE A 377 -18.76 10.07 10.39
C ILE A 377 -17.27 9.79 10.23
N LEU A 378 -16.52 9.95 11.33
CA LEU A 378 -15.10 9.61 11.42
C LEU A 378 -14.89 8.61 12.56
N LEU A 379 -14.41 7.41 12.21
CA LEU A 379 -13.86 6.43 13.15
C LEU A 379 -12.33 6.49 13.09
N GLU A 380 -11.67 6.80 14.20
CA GLU A 380 -10.21 6.98 14.24
C GLU A 380 -9.58 6.22 15.41
N GLY A 381 -8.71 5.26 15.13
CA GLY A 381 -7.84 4.65 16.14
C GLY A 381 -6.56 5.43 16.41
N GLU A 382 -5.89 5.04 17.49
CA GLU A 382 -4.64 5.65 17.95
C GLU A 382 -3.44 5.16 17.15
N ILE A 383 -2.46 6.04 16.96
CA ILE A 383 -1.17 5.72 16.33
C ILE A 383 -0.01 6.10 17.24
N ASP A 384 1.10 5.37 17.16
CA ASP A 384 2.36 5.79 17.73
C ASP A 384 2.86 7.05 16.98
N PRO A 385 3.06 8.18 17.68
CA PRO A 385 3.42 9.45 17.04
C PRO A 385 4.87 9.51 16.53
N PHE A 386 5.69 8.49 16.79
CA PHE A 386 7.10 8.38 16.38
C PHE A 386 7.29 7.36 15.26
N THR A 387 6.65 6.20 15.35
CA THR A 387 6.78 5.13 14.35
C THR A 387 5.68 5.19 13.30
N GLY A 388 4.53 5.82 13.60
CA GLY A 388 3.34 5.81 12.76
C GLY A 388 2.54 4.50 12.83
N GLU A 389 2.92 3.59 13.73
CA GLU A 389 2.25 2.30 13.94
C GLU A 389 0.83 2.48 14.47
N VAL A 390 -0.11 1.66 13.99
CA VAL A 390 -1.49 1.63 14.50
C VAL A 390 -1.55 0.84 15.80
N LEU A 391 -2.05 1.48 16.86
CA LEU A 391 -2.12 0.90 18.22
C LEU A 391 -3.52 0.40 18.60
N THR A 392 -4.53 0.63 17.76
CA THR A 392 -5.91 0.17 17.98
C THR A 392 -6.18 -1.09 17.16
N THR A 393 -6.65 -2.15 17.83
CA THR A 393 -6.98 -3.43 17.19
C THR A 393 -8.41 -3.85 17.49
N PHE A 394 -9.18 -4.19 16.46
CA PHE A 394 -10.48 -4.83 16.57
C PHE A 394 -10.29 -6.34 16.43
N VAL A 395 -10.62 -7.07 17.48
CA VAL A 395 -10.49 -8.54 17.54
C VAL A 395 -11.85 -9.16 17.27
N ILE A 396 -12.02 -9.75 16.09
CA ILE A 396 -13.25 -10.42 15.66
C ILE A 396 -13.25 -11.84 16.21
N LYS A 397 -14.27 -12.15 17.01
CA LYS A 397 -14.33 -13.42 17.77
C LYS A 397 -15.00 -14.55 17.02
N ASN A 398 -15.78 -14.22 15.99
CA ASN A 398 -16.46 -15.19 15.18
C ASN A 398 -15.89 -15.16 13.75
N ALA A 399 -15.39 -16.30 13.29
CA ALA A 399 -14.75 -16.43 11.98
C ALA A 399 -15.70 -16.10 10.81
N GLN A 400 -17.02 -16.29 10.97
CA GLN A 400 -18.04 -16.09 9.94
C GLN A 400 -18.63 -14.66 9.92
N SER A 401 -18.21 -13.78 10.83
CA SER A 401 -18.75 -12.41 10.91
C SER A 401 -17.97 -11.45 10.03
N GLY A 402 -18.69 -10.50 9.44
CA GLY A 402 -18.11 -9.32 8.81
C GLY A 402 -17.88 -8.20 9.83
N VAL A 403 -17.07 -7.20 9.51
CA VAL A 403 -16.68 -6.13 10.46
C VAL A 403 -17.52 -4.88 10.29
N PHE A 404 -17.47 -4.26 9.11
CA PHE A 404 -18.16 -3.01 8.82
C PHE A 404 -19.21 -3.20 7.72
N TYR A 405 -20.43 -2.76 7.99
CA TYR A 405 -21.53 -2.73 7.02
C TYR A 405 -22.06 -1.30 6.87
N LEU A 406 -22.05 -0.79 5.64
CA LEU A 406 -22.46 0.56 5.28
C LEU A 406 -23.54 0.48 4.20
N GLU A 407 -24.79 0.69 4.58
CA GLU A 407 -25.91 0.87 3.67
C GLU A 407 -26.28 2.36 3.56
N GLU A 408 -26.57 2.85 2.35
CA GLU A 408 -27.10 4.21 2.12
C GLU A 408 -26.30 5.33 2.83
N SER A 409 -24.98 5.17 2.93
CA SER A 409 -24.11 6.05 3.72
C SER A 409 -23.36 7.06 2.83
N LYS A 410 -22.86 8.14 3.41
CA LYS A 410 -22.05 9.15 2.71
C LYS A 410 -21.09 9.86 3.64
N ASP A 411 -19.95 10.30 3.11
CA ASP A 411 -18.92 11.03 3.86
C ASP A 411 -18.45 10.26 5.11
N VAL A 412 -18.08 8.99 4.93
CA VAL A 412 -17.60 8.10 6.01
C VAL A 412 -16.09 7.97 5.94
N ILE A 413 -15.39 8.20 7.04
CA ILE A 413 -13.94 8.00 7.15
C ILE A 413 -13.65 7.01 8.27
N ILE A 414 -12.91 5.94 7.98
CA ILE A 414 -12.45 4.95 8.96
C ILE A 414 -10.93 4.87 8.84
N LYS A 415 -10.20 5.08 9.94
CA LYS A 415 -8.73 5.11 9.88
C LYS A 415 -8.01 4.65 11.13
N ASN A 416 -6.78 4.17 10.93
CA ASN A 416 -5.86 3.71 11.98
C ASN A 416 -6.46 2.56 12.81
N ILE A 417 -6.90 1.48 12.17
CA ILE A 417 -7.47 0.32 12.86
C ILE A 417 -6.87 -0.95 12.29
N ASN A 418 -6.34 -1.80 13.16
CA ASN A 418 -6.00 -3.19 12.82
C ASN A 418 -7.24 -4.06 13.02
N ILE A 419 -7.57 -4.92 12.07
CA ILE A 419 -8.64 -5.90 12.15
C ILE A 419 -8.00 -7.27 12.20
N VAL A 420 -8.26 -7.98 13.30
CA VAL A 420 -7.67 -9.28 13.59
C VAL A 420 -8.76 -10.27 13.89
N TYR A 421 -8.76 -11.42 13.22
CA TYR A 421 -9.63 -12.53 13.61
C TYR A 421 -8.93 -13.40 14.65
N ASP A 422 -9.64 -13.69 15.75
CA ASP A 422 -9.15 -14.59 16.80
C ASP A 422 -9.17 -16.04 16.32
N THR A 423 -10.29 -16.43 15.68
CA THR A 423 -10.44 -17.66 14.92
C THR A 423 -10.51 -17.31 13.44
N VAL A 424 -9.63 -17.89 12.63
CA VAL A 424 -9.59 -17.63 11.18
C VAL A 424 -10.58 -18.51 10.42
N PRO A 425 -11.12 -18.05 9.27
CA PRO A 425 -12.12 -18.77 8.48
C PRO A 425 -11.50 -19.75 7.47
N PHE A 426 -10.32 -20.30 7.77
CA PHE A 426 -9.61 -21.25 6.92
C PHE A 426 -8.76 -22.21 7.75
N ILE A 427 -8.39 -23.36 7.18
CA ILE A 427 -7.39 -24.26 7.74
C ILE A 427 -6.23 -24.46 6.78
N GLN A 428 -5.06 -24.72 7.36
CA GLN A 428 -3.89 -25.15 6.61
C GLN A 428 -3.08 -26.17 7.41
N GLY A 429 -2.39 -27.04 6.69
CA GLY A 429 -1.62 -28.11 7.32
C GLY A 429 -0.87 -28.99 6.34
N THR A 430 -0.40 -30.13 6.84
CA THR A 430 0.36 -31.12 6.08
C THR A 430 -0.50 -32.36 5.80
N ILE A 431 -0.48 -32.82 4.55
CA ILE A 431 -1.16 -34.07 4.15
C ILE A 431 -0.39 -35.26 4.72
N THR A 432 -1.07 -36.12 5.49
CA THR A 432 -0.46 -37.28 6.17
C THR A 432 -0.92 -38.63 5.62
N ALA A 433 -2.07 -38.68 4.94
CA ALA A 433 -2.57 -39.88 4.29
C ALA A 433 -3.48 -39.51 3.10
N ILE A 434 -3.57 -40.38 2.10
CA ILE A 434 -4.48 -40.24 0.95
C ILE A 434 -5.20 -41.58 0.74
N ASN A 435 -6.54 -41.55 0.70
CA ASN A 435 -7.38 -42.71 0.46
C ASN A 435 -8.27 -42.48 -0.78
N LYS A 436 -7.79 -43.00 -1.92
CA LYS A 436 -8.47 -42.84 -3.21
C LYS A 436 -9.85 -43.48 -3.25
N ALA A 437 -10.04 -44.61 -2.57
CA ALA A 437 -11.29 -45.37 -2.62
C ALA A 437 -12.45 -44.64 -1.92
N ASN A 438 -12.14 -43.88 -0.88
CA ASN A 438 -13.13 -43.10 -0.13
C ASN A 438 -13.18 -41.63 -0.58
N ARG A 439 -12.32 -41.24 -1.54
CA ARG A 439 -12.12 -39.84 -1.95
C ARG A 439 -11.65 -38.93 -0.81
N THR A 440 -10.91 -39.46 0.16
CA THR A 440 -10.46 -38.72 1.34
C THR A 440 -8.96 -38.52 1.41
N PHE A 441 -8.52 -37.49 2.12
CA PHE A 441 -7.14 -37.35 2.60
C PHE A 441 -7.10 -36.83 4.05
N GLU A 442 -6.05 -37.18 4.78
CA GLU A 442 -5.84 -36.69 6.15
C GLU A 442 -4.96 -35.44 6.11
N LEU A 443 -5.42 -34.38 6.77
CA LEU A 443 -4.71 -33.10 6.97
C LEU A 443 -4.39 -32.92 8.45
N ALA A 444 -3.11 -32.86 8.79
CA ALA A 444 -2.66 -32.46 10.12
C ALA A 444 -2.46 -30.94 10.15
N LEU A 445 -3.23 -30.21 10.97
CA LEU A 445 -3.17 -28.74 10.95
C LEU A 445 -1.85 -28.21 11.52
N ASP A 446 -1.50 -27.01 11.07
CA ASP A 446 -0.37 -26.26 11.61
C ASP A 446 -0.55 -25.98 13.11
N ALA A 447 0.58 -25.86 13.82
CA ALA A 447 0.59 -25.89 15.28
C ALA A 447 -0.24 -24.78 15.95
N ASP A 448 -0.45 -23.68 15.26
CA ASP A 448 -1.18 -22.51 15.71
C ASP A 448 -2.65 -22.47 15.29
N LEU A 449 -3.11 -23.48 14.53
CA LEU A 449 -4.51 -23.73 14.22
C LEU A 449 -5.06 -24.96 14.99
N LYS A 450 -4.26 -25.50 15.91
CA LYS A 450 -4.54 -26.72 16.70
C LYS A 450 -5.81 -26.69 17.55
N SER A 451 -6.34 -25.51 17.83
CA SER A 451 -7.54 -25.34 18.66
C SER A 451 -8.85 -25.38 17.86
N MET A 452 -8.80 -25.48 16.53
CA MET A 452 -9.99 -25.58 15.69
C MET A 452 -10.59 -26.99 15.75
N GLY A 453 -11.90 -27.08 15.85
CA GLY A 453 -12.69 -28.32 15.74
C GLY A 453 -13.39 -28.45 14.39
N ALA A 454 -13.99 -29.61 14.09
CA ALA A 454 -14.74 -29.78 12.85
C ALA A 454 -16.01 -28.91 12.81
N ASP A 455 -16.61 -28.64 13.96
CA ASP A 455 -17.79 -27.77 14.10
C ASP A 455 -17.49 -26.28 13.82
N ASP A 456 -16.21 -25.89 13.72
CA ASP A 456 -15.84 -24.56 13.23
C ASP A 456 -16.02 -24.43 11.70
N PHE A 457 -16.32 -25.55 11.01
CA PHE A 457 -16.60 -25.68 9.58
C PHE A 457 -18.02 -26.21 9.36
N THR A 458 -19.01 -25.53 9.93
CA THR A 458 -20.42 -25.80 9.62
C THR A 458 -20.80 -25.04 8.35
N LEU A 459 -21.07 -25.79 7.28
CA LEU A 459 -21.64 -25.31 6.01
C LEU A 459 -22.49 -24.04 6.23
N VAL A 460 -22.04 -22.91 5.70
CA VAL A 460 -22.85 -21.68 5.65
C VAL A 460 -24.22 -22.03 5.08
N GLU A 461 -25.28 -21.85 5.87
CA GLU A 461 -26.65 -21.91 5.36
C GLU A 461 -26.82 -20.81 4.30
N ASP A 462 -26.88 -21.21 3.02
CA ASP A 462 -27.33 -20.30 1.98
C ASP A 462 -28.85 -20.07 2.17
N ASP A 463 -29.44 -19.03 1.56
CA ASP A 463 -30.89 -18.77 1.72
C ASP A 463 -31.75 -19.78 0.91
N LYS A 464 -31.12 -20.82 0.33
CA LYS A 464 -31.70 -21.94 -0.43
C LYS A 464 -31.55 -23.29 0.31
N GLY A 465 -30.87 -23.36 1.45
CA GLY A 465 -30.60 -24.57 2.24
C GLY A 465 -29.10 -24.86 2.40
N THR A 466 -28.75 -26.07 2.85
CA THR A 466 -27.35 -26.51 2.86
C THR A 466 -26.84 -26.62 1.42
N ALA A 467 -25.63 -26.12 1.15
CA ALA A 467 -24.96 -26.32 -0.15
C ALA A 467 -24.83 -27.83 -0.40
N THR A 468 -25.66 -28.37 -1.30
CA THR A 468 -25.79 -29.83 -1.53
C THR A 468 -25.39 -30.25 -2.93
N THR A 469 -25.18 -29.30 -3.85
CA THR A 469 -24.75 -29.61 -5.21
C THR A 469 -23.25 -29.37 -5.41
N GLU A 470 -22.67 -30.06 -6.38
CA GLU A 470 -21.26 -29.89 -6.74
C GLU A 470 -20.93 -28.44 -7.15
N ASP A 471 -21.85 -27.78 -7.86
CA ASP A 471 -21.68 -26.39 -8.29
C ASP A 471 -21.68 -25.38 -7.13
N ASP A 472 -22.49 -25.64 -6.09
CA ASP A 472 -22.49 -24.82 -4.87
C ASP A 472 -21.16 -24.99 -4.12
N LEU A 473 -20.70 -26.24 -3.96
CA LEU A 473 -19.45 -26.56 -3.24
C LEU A 473 -18.21 -26.05 -3.98
N ASN A 474 -18.21 -26.03 -5.32
CA ASN A 474 -17.11 -25.52 -6.14
C ASN A 474 -16.74 -24.06 -5.83
N ASN A 475 -17.69 -23.25 -5.36
CA ASN A 475 -17.49 -21.83 -5.09
C ASN A 475 -17.37 -21.50 -3.60
N ILE A 476 -17.87 -22.38 -2.73
CA ILE A 476 -17.98 -22.14 -1.29
C ILE A 476 -16.93 -22.93 -0.50
N MET A 477 -16.71 -24.21 -0.78
CA MET A 477 -15.79 -25.06 -0.02
C MET A 477 -14.75 -25.72 -0.91
N PHE A 478 -13.54 -25.17 -0.90
CA PHE A 478 -12.44 -25.70 -1.69
C PHE A 478 -11.09 -25.43 -1.05
N GLY A 479 -10.07 -26.11 -1.54
CA GLY A 479 -8.69 -25.87 -1.14
C GLY A 479 -7.70 -26.08 -2.27
N PHE A 480 -6.42 -25.83 -1.99
CA PHE A 480 -5.35 -26.00 -2.97
C PHE A 480 -4.02 -26.30 -2.27
N LEU A 481 -3.12 -26.93 -3.03
CA LEU A 481 -1.79 -27.31 -2.56
C LEU A 481 -0.88 -26.09 -2.49
N LEU A 482 -0.05 -26.01 -1.45
CA LEU A 482 0.92 -24.93 -1.25
C LEU A 482 2.33 -25.38 -1.62
N ASP A 483 3.18 -24.42 -2.01
CA ASP A 483 4.61 -24.66 -2.22
C ASP A 483 5.33 -24.76 -0.86
N ASP A 484 6.24 -25.73 -0.74
CA ASP A 484 6.94 -25.98 0.53
C ASP A 484 8.08 -24.98 0.80
N LYS A 485 8.47 -24.18 -0.20
CA LYS A 485 9.61 -23.23 -0.14
C LYS A 485 9.19 -21.77 -0.21
N GLN A 486 8.00 -21.48 -0.74
CA GLN A 486 7.48 -20.12 -0.90
C GLN A 486 6.00 -20.06 -0.50
N PRO A 487 5.51 -18.94 0.04
CA PRO A 487 4.09 -18.76 0.32
C PRO A 487 3.33 -18.50 -0.99
N THR A 488 3.31 -19.49 -1.88
CA THR A 488 2.60 -19.51 -3.18
C THR A 488 1.82 -20.81 -3.30
N ARG A 489 0.84 -20.88 -4.21
CA ARG A 489 0.25 -22.17 -4.58
C ARG A 489 1.32 -23.06 -5.22
N LYS A 490 1.20 -24.37 -5.04
CA LYS A 490 2.09 -25.37 -5.65
C LYS A 490 1.98 -25.32 -7.18
N ARG A 491 3.12 -25.35 -7.87
CA ARG A 491 3.18 -25.28 -9.35
C ARG A 491 2.66 -26.53 -10.03
N LYS A 492 2.11 -26.35 -11.24
CA LYS A 492 1.59 -27.41 -12.12
C LYS A 492 0.50 -28.29 -11.50
N THR A 493 -0.23 -27.77 -10.52
CA THR A 493 -1.41 -28.42 -9.94
C THR A 493 -2.69 -27.72 -10.39
N ARG A 494 -3.84 -28.37 -10.18
CA ARG A 494 -5.16 -27.76 -10.37
C ARG A 494 -5.30 -26.48 -9.53
N SER A 495 -6.12 -25.52 -10.00
CA SER A 495 -6.30 -24.24 -9.30
C SER A 495 -7.01 -24.39 -7.95
N HIS A 496 -7.84 -25.42 -7.79
CA HIS A 496 -8.52 -25.79 -6.55
C HIS A 496 -9.06 -27.22 -6.63
N TYR A 497 -9.39 -27.78 -5.47
CA TYR A 497 -10.12 -29.03 -5.29
C TYR A 497 -11.28 -28.76 -4.34
N SER A 498 -12.49 -29.04 -4.82
CA SER A 498 -13.74 -28.86 -4.09
C SER A 498 -13.91 -29.94 -3.02
N VAL A 499 -14.31 -29.49 -1.84
CA VAL A 499 -14.44 -30.29 -0.63
C VAL A 499 -15.93 -30.51 -0.37
N LYS A 500 -16.28 -31.76 -0.05
CA LYS A 500 -17.64 -32.15 0.33
C LYS A 500 -17.84 -32.11 1.83
N GLU A 501 -16.89 -32.64 2.58
CA GLU A 501 -17.03 -32.79 4.03
C GLU A 501 -15.67 -32.73 4.72
N VAL A 502 -15.69 -32.20 5.94
CA VAL A 502 -14.55 -32.16 6.86
C VAL A 502 -14.96 -32.86 8.14
N SER A 503 -14.20 -33.87 8.56
CA SER A 503 -14.48 -34.59 9.81
C SER A 503 -13.23 -34.65 10.69
N GLU A 504 -13.41 -34.50 11.99
CA GLU A 504 -12.30 -34.63 12.95
C GLU A 504 -12.00 -36.11 13.18
N LYS A 505 -10.77 -36.53 12.87
CA LYS A 505 -10.33 -37.92 13.05
C LYS A 505 -9.68 -38.15 14.41
N SER A 506 -8.91 -37.16 14.85
CA SER A 506 -8.27 -37.08 16.17
C SER A 506 -7.78 -35.65 16.38
N PHE A 507 -7.38 -35.30 17.61
CA PHE A 507 -6.84 -33.98 17.91
C PHE A 507 -5.84 -33.48 16.85
N ASN A 508 -6.15 -32.34 16.22
CA ASN A 508 -5.35 -31.70 15.17
C ASN A 508 -5.23 -32.46 13.83
N LYS A 509 -6.08 -33.46 13.57
CA LYS A 509 -6.09 -34.21 12.31
C LYS A 509 -7.50 -34.35 11.78
N PHE A 510 -7.68 -33.86 10.56
CA PHE A 510 -8.95 -33.83 9.87
C PHE A 510 -8.92 -34.76 8.67
N GLU A 511 -10.02 -35.44 8.42
CA GLU A 511 -10.27 -36.16 7.18
C GLU A 511 -11.11 -35.26 6.27
N ILE A 512 -10.59 -34.98 5.08
CA ILE A 512 -11.20 -34.11 4.06
C ILE A 512 -11.71 -35.01 2.93
N GLU A 513 -13.02 -35.01 2.69
CA GLU A 513 -13.65 -35.72 1.56
C GLU A 513 -13.79 -34.78 0.36
N LEU A 514 -13.33 -35.21 -0.82
CA LEU A 514 -13.52 -34.49 -2.08
C LEU A 514 -14.86 -34.85 -2.72
N VAL A 515 -15.43 -33.91 -3.49
CA VAL A 515 -16.81 -34.01 -4.01
C VAL A 515 -17.05 -35.21 -4.94
N ASN A 516 -16.08 -35.55 -5.78
CA ASN A 516 -16.20 -36.63 -6.76
C ASN A 516 -14.86 -37.32 -7.09
N ASP A 517 -14.95 -38.42 -7.85
CA ASP A 517 -13.79 -39.21 -8.26
C ASP A 517 -12.84 -38.43 -9.19
N GLU A 518 -13.34 -37.46 -9.95
CA GLU A 518 -12.49 -36.61 -10.81
C GLU A 518 -11.57 -35.73 -9.97
N HIS A 519 -12.14 -35.06 -8.95
CA HIS A 519 -11.37 -34.26 -7.99
C HIS A 519 -10.35 -35.12 -7.26
N MET A 520 -10.71 -36.34 -6.84
CA MET A 520 -9.78 -37.27 -6.20
C MET A 520 -8.68 -37.78 -7.15
N ALA A 521 -9.01 -38.06 -8.41
CA ALA A 521 -8.03 -38.48 -9.41
C ALA A 521 -6.99 -37.38 -9.67
N ASN A 522 -7.45 -36.13 -9.85
CA ASN A 522 -6.57 -34.98 -10.01
C ASN A 522 -5.73 -34.72 -8.76
N PHE A 523 -6.36 -34.72 -7.57
CA PHE A 523 -5.64 -34.53 -6.32
C PHE A 523 -4.57 -35.60 -6.09
N SER A 524 -4.88 -36.87 -6.39
CA SER A 524 -3.93 -37.98 -6.29
C SER A 524 -2.75 -37.89 -7.27
N SER A 525 -2.91 -37.15 -8.36
CA SER A 525 -1.85 -36.87 -9.34
C SER A 525 -0.95 -35.72 -8.86
N ASP A 526 -1.55 -34.72 -8.22
CA ASP A 526 -0.90 -33.46 -7.86
C ASP A 526 -0.27 -33.48 -6.45
N ALA A 527 -0.86 -34.23 -5.52
CA ALA A 527 -0.52 -34.27 -4.10
C ALA A 527 0.28 -35.51 -3.72
N THR A 528 1.24 -35.31 -2.81
CA THR A 528 1.96 -36.39 -2.11
C THR A 528 1.88 -36.18 -0.61
N ILE A 529 1.98 -37.27 0.17
CA ILE A 529 2.14 -37.19 1.63
C ILE A 529 3.33 -36.27 1.95
N GLY A 530 3.13 -35.34 2.88
CA GLY A 530 4.08 -34.29 3.25
C GLY A 530 3.84 -32.94 2.58
N ASN A 531 3.05 -32.87 1.49
CA ASN A 531 2.70 -31.57 0.91
C ASN A 531 1.78 -30.77 1.85
N ARG A 532 1.89 -29.44 1.73
CA ARG A 532 0.99 -28.51 2.41
C ARG A 532 -0.29 -28.29 1.61
N PHE A 533 -1.39 -28.11 2.32
CA PHE A 533 -2.71 -27.80 1.76
C PHE A 533 -3.36 -26.71 2.60
N VAL A 534 -4.10 -25.82 1.93
CA VAL A 534 -4.98 -24.85 2.56
C VAL A 534 -6.40 -25.05 2.05
N MET A 535 -7.38 -24.91 2.94
CA MET A 535 -8.79 -25.01 2.64
C MET A 535 -9.52 -23.80 3.19
N ILE A 536 -10.47 -23.31 2.41
CA ILE A 536 -11.37 -22.24 2.81
C ILE A 536 -12.82 -22.73 2.87
N GLU A 537 -13.60 -21.99 3.65
CA GLU A 537 -15.06 -21.93 3.53
C GLU A 537 -15.44 -20.47 3.25
N ARG A 538 -15.79 -20.17 2.00
CA ARG A 538 -16.10 -18.81 1.55
C ARG A 538 -17.52 -18.44 1.97
N ASN A 539 -17.64 -17.39 2.77
CA ASN A 539 -18.91 -16.77 3.11
C ASN A 539 -19.20 -15.58 2.18
N ASP A 540 -19.90 -15.83 1.08
CA ASP A 540 -20.26 -14.77 0.12
C ASP A 540 -21.29 -13.77 0.66
N LYS A 541 -21.88 -14.03 1.83
CA LYS A 541 -22.81 -13.11 2.49
C LYS A 541 -22.11 -12.20 3.50
N ARG A 542 -20.90 -12.52 3.96
CA ARG A 542 -20.18 -11.77 4.99
C ARG A 542 -18.74 -11.52 4.57
N HIS A 543 -18.47 -10.25 4.31
CA HIS A 543 -17.15 -9.71 3.97
C HIS A 543 -16.59 -8.96 5.17
N ALA A 544 -15.30 -8.64 5.23
CA ALA A 544 -14.82 -7.83 6.34
C ALA A 544 -15.42 -6.41 6.27
N ILE A 545 -15.49 -5.81 5.08
CA ILE A 545 -16.13 -4.52 4.83
C ILE A 545 -17.13 -4.66 3.69
N TYR A 546 -18.33 -4.13 3.87
CA TYR A 546 -19.33 -4.07 2.81
C TYR A 546 -20.00 -2.70 2.76
N VAL A 547 -19.88 -2.04 1.61
CA VAL A 547 -20.52 -0.76 1.32
C VAL A 547 -21.47 -0.95 0.14
N HIS A 548 -22.76 -0.70 0.35
CA HIS A 548 -23.74 -0.83 -0.73
C HIS A 548 -24.82 0.23 -0.70
N ASP A 549 -25.38 0.46 -1.89
CA ASP A 549 -26.50 1.39 -2.16
C ASP A 549 -26.28 2.80 -1.57
N SER A 550 -25.02 3.17 -1.29
CA SER A 550 -24.60 4.49 -0.80
C SER A 550 -24.74 5.53 -1.90
N ARG A 551 -25.11 6.77 -1.54
CA ARG A 551 -25.48 7.80 -2.53
C ARG A 551 -24.81 9.14 -2.24
N GLY A 552 -23.87 9.52 -3.11
CA GLY A 552 -23.10 10.75 -3.00
C GLY A 552 -21.98 10.67 -1.95
N GLY A 553 -21.12 11.69 -1.96
CA GLY A 553 -20.04 11.86 -0.98
C GLY A 553 -18.90 10.85 -1.14
N ASN A 554 -18.06 10.74 -0.11
CA ASN A 554 -16.89 9.84 -0.12
C ASN A 554 -16.97 8.77 0.97
N VAL A 555 -16.39 7.60 0.72
CA VAL A 555 -16.11 6.59 1.75
C VAL A 555 -14.62 6.28 1.74
N GLU A 556 -13.96 6.52 2.85
CA GLU A 556 -12.49 6.52 2.93
C GLU A 556 -11.97 5.60 4.04
N PHE A 557 -10.97 4.79 3.69
CA PHE A 557 -10.25 3.90 4.58
C PHE A 557 -8.76 4.25 4.55
N HIS A 558 -8.22 4.68 5.70
CA HIS A 558 -6.81 5.07 5.79
C HIS A 558 -6.08 4.27 6.86
N ASN A 559 -4.93 3.68 6.52
CA ASN A 559 -4.08 2.98 7.49
C ASN A 559 -4.87 1.88 8.23
N ILE A 560 -5.46 0.98 7.45
CA ILE A 560 -6.26 -0.16 7.92
C ILE A 560 -5.47 -1.43 7.64
N SER A 561 -5.38 -2.33 8.61
CA SER A 561 -4.84 -3.68 8.38
C SER A 561 -5.90 -4.75 8.63
N MET A 562 -5.84 -5.85 7.88
CA MET A 562 -6.73 -7.01 7.99
C MET A 562 -5.92 -8.29 7.81
N ASP A 563 -6.09 -9.25 8.73
CA ASP A 563 -5.34 -10.52 8.71
C ASP A 563 -6.13 -11.73 8.19
N ALA A 564 -7.46 -11.62 8.15
CA ALA A 564 -8.41 -12.65 7.75
C ALA A 564 -9.72 -11.99 7.26
N SER A 565 -10.49 -12.71 6.45
CA SER A 565 -11.89 -12.41 6.14
C SER A 565 -12.63 -13.67 5.67
N PRO A 566 -13.87 -13.93 6.14
CA PRO A 566 -14.63 -15.14 5.76
C PRO A 566 -15.09 -15.16 4.32
N GLY A 567 -15.26 -14.00 3.70
CA GLY A 567 -15.48 -13.85 2.27
C GLY A 567 -14.42 -12.92 1.69
N LEU A 568 -14.86 -11.95 0.90
CA LEU A 568 -14.06 -10.82 0.42
C LEU A 568 -13.56 -9.94 1.58
N SER A 569 -12.44 -9.24 1.41
CA SER A 569 -12.02 -8.24 2.42
C SER A 569 -12.87 -6.96 2.30
N VAL A 570 -13.11 -6.48 1.08
CA VAL A 570 -13.97 -5.33 0.81
C VAL A 570 -14.92 -5.64 -0.34
N MET A 571 -16.21 -5.42 -0.11
CA MET A 571 -17.25 -5.43 -1.14
C MET A 571 -17.84 -4.04 -1.31
N LEU A 572 -17.90 -3.55 -2.54
CA LEU A 572 -18.54 -2.30 -2.94
C LEU A 572 -19.63 -2.63 -3.95
N GLN A 573 -20.91 -2.43 -3.62
CA GLN A 573 -22.00 -2.86 -4.50
C GLN A 573 -23.05 -1.77 -4.75
N ARG A 574 -23.37 -1.51 -6.02
CA ARG A 574 -24.48 -0.61 -6.45
C ARG A 574 -24.45 0.81 -5.87
N ASN A 575 -23.27 1.32 -5.51
CA ASN A 575 -23.16 2.69 -4.98
C ASN A 575 -23.34 3.73 -6.10
N GLU A 576 -23.94 4.89 -5.77
CA GLU A 576 -24.36 5.92 -6.71
C GLU A 576 -23.68 7.26 -6.40
N LYS A 577 -22.69 7.63 -7.23
CA LYS A 577 -21.86 8.84 -7.09
C LYS A 577 -21.07 8.89 -5.78
N THR A 578 -20.58 7.74 -5.32
CA THR A 578 -19.73 7.63 -4.12
C THR A 578 -18.31 7.31 -4.55
N ASP A 579 -17.37 8.20 -4.25
CA ASP A 579 -15.94 7.92 -4.46
C ASP A 579 -15.37 7.13 -3.27
N PHE A 580 -14.51 6.17 -3.57
CA PHE A 580 -13.86 5.32 -2.57
C PHE A 580 -12.36 5.61 -2.50
N VAL A 581 -11.85 5.81 -1.30
CA VAL A 581 -10.40 6.00 -1.08
C VAL A 581 -9.89 4.92 -0.14
N PHE A 582 -8.93 4.13 -0.61
CA PHE A 582 -8.16 3.20 0.17
C PHE A 582 -6.71 3.65 0.15
N ASN A 583 -6.22 4.16 1.27
CA ASN A 583 -4.85 4.63 1.39
C ASN A 583 -4.16 3.87 2.52
N ASN A 584 -3.10 3.14 2.21
CA ASN A 584 -2.44 2.24 3.16
C ASN A 584 -3.40 1.18 3.73
N LEU A 585 -4.09 0.46 2.85
CA LEU A 585 -4.85 -0.75 3.19
C LEU A 585 -3.89 -1.95 3.16
N GLN A 586 -3.80 -2.68 4.26
CA GLN A 586 -2.86 -3.77 4.47
C GLN A 586 -3.63 -5.09 4.66
N ILE A 587 -3.91 -5.80 3.58
CA ILE A 587 -4.55 -7.12 3.62
C ILE A 587 -3.44 -8.17 3.47
N LYS A 588 -3.07 -8.82 4.57
CA LYS A 588 -1.96 -9.78 4.59
C LYS A 588 -2.10 -10.80 5.71
N PRO A 589 -1.55 -12.01 5.57
CA PRO A 589 -1.64 -13.00 6.64
C PRO A 589 -1.02 -12.49 7.94
N LYS A 590 -1.63 -12.85 9.08
CA LYS A 590 -1.13 -12.50 10.42
C LYS A 590 0.31 -12.96 10.66
N LYS A 591 0.69 -14.08 10.05
CA LYS A 591 1.95 -14.78 10.26
C LYS A 591 2.55 -15.18 8.93
N GLU A 592 3.87 -15.18 8.84
CA GLU A 592 4.59 -15.63 7.64
C GLU A 592 4.34 -17.10 7.28
N SER A 593 3.99 -17.94 8.27
CA SER A 593 3.62 -19.34 8.06
C SER A 593 2.26 -19.53 7.41
N TRP A 594 1.41 -18.50 7.42
CA TRP A 594 0.07 -18.51 6.85
C TRP A 594 0.10 -18.10 5.39
N PHE A 595 -0.63 -18.84 4.56
CA PHE A 595 -0.77 -18.50 3.15
C PHE A 595 -1.88 -17.47 2.93
N LEU A 596 -3.01 -17.63 3.63
CA LEU A 596 -4.21 -16.83 3.38
C LEU A 596 -4.37 -15.66 4.33
N SER A 597 -5.02 -14.62 3.80
CA SER A 597 -5.63 -13.51 4.53
C SER A 597 -7.12 -13.33 4.21
N THR A 598 -7.64 -13.91 3.13
CA THR A 598 -9.07 -13.77 2.80
C THR A 598 -9.51 -14.92 1.91
N ASN A 599 -10.74 -15.37 2.14
CA ASN A 599 -11.36 -16.48 1.41
C ASN A 599 -11.87 -16.08 0.02
N GLY A 600 -11.81 -14.80 -0.35
CA GLY A 600 -12.14 -14.31 -1.69
C GLY A 600 -11.20 -13.20 -2.12
N ASP A 601 -11.74 -12.18 -2.76
CA ASP A 601 -10.98 -11.04 -3.25
C ASP A 601 -10.54 -10.10 -2.12
N GLY A 602 -9.48 -9.33 -2.40
CA GLY A 602 -9.14 -8.17 -1.56
C GLY A 602 -10.21 -7.07 -1.66
N ILE A 603 -10.40 -6.49 -2.85
CA ILE A 603 -11.46 -5.49 -3.12
C ILE A 603 -12.31 -5.94 -4.31
N HIS A 604 -13.60 -6.15 -4.08
CA HIS A 604 -14.57 -6.48 -5.11
C HIS A 604 -15.55 -5.32 -5.28
N ALA A 605 -15.60 -4.72 -6.47
CA ALA A 605 -16.40 -3.54 -6.76
C ALA A 605 -17.35 -3.80 -7.93
N GLN A 606 -18.62 -3.98 -7.59
CA GLN A 606 -19.68 -4.38 -8.50
C GLN A 606 -20.69 -3.25 -8.71
N SER A 607 -20.81 -2.79 -9.96
CA SER A 607 -21.85 -1.87 -10.43
C SER A 607 -21.90 -0.53 -9.68
N ASN A 608 -20.73 0.06 -9.37
CA ASN A 608 -20.61 1.33 -8.68
C ASN A 608 -20.42 2.50 -9.64
N ARG A 609 -21.11 3.62 -9.34
CA ARG A 609 -20.84 4.92 -9.95
C ARG A 609 -20.01 5.76 -8.99
N GLY A 610 -18.80 6.11 -9.40
CA GLY A 610 -17.80 6.76 -8.57
C GLY A 610 -16.46 6.06 -8.76
N LYS A 611 -15.36 6.78 -8.59
CA LYS A 611 -14.03 6.21 -8.81
C LYS A 611 -13.51 5.56 -7.54
N ILE A 612 -12.63 4.58 -7.71
CA ILE A 612 -11.87 3.96 -6.64
C ILE A 612 -10.44 4.49 -6.71
N ILE A 613 -9.92 5.01 -5.61
CA ILE A 613 -8.52 5.40 -5.44
C ILE A 613 -7.88 4.42 -4.46
N LEU A 614 -7.06 3.51 -4.97
CA LEU A 614 -6.29 2.54 -4.19
C LEU A 614 -4.81 2.92 -4.22
N ALA A 615 -4.28 3.37 -3.09
CA ALA A 615 -2.91 3.86 -2.99
C ALA A 615 -2.14 3.29 -1.79
N ASN A 616 -0.83 3.15 -1.94
CA ASN A 616 0.11 2.83 -0.85
C ASN A 616 -0.22 1.55 -0.08
N SER A 617 -0.90 0.61 -0.72
CA SER A 617 -1.53 -0.56 -0.07
C SER A 617 -0.76 -1.85 -0.34
N TYR A 618 -1.00 -2.87 0.48
CA TYR A 618 -0.35 -4.17 0.40
C TYR A 618 -1.40 -5.29 0.41
N PHE A 619 -1.29 -6.23 -0.52
CA PHE A 619 -2.19 -7.35 -0.69
C PHE A 619 -1.40 -8.65 -0.76
N GLN A 620 -1.76 -9.63 0.06
CA GLN A 620 -1.15 -10.97 0.06
C GLN A 620 -2.15 -11.99 0.58
N GLY A 621 -2.20 -13.17 -0.03
CA GLY A 621 -2.95 -14.30 0.53
C GLY A 621 -4.44 -14.28 0.21
N MET A 622 -4.84 -13.67 -0.90
CA MET A 622 -6.21 -13.79 -1.39
C MET A 622 -6.41 -15.17 -1.99
N ALA A 623 -7.51 -15.84 -1.62
CA ALA A 623 -7.94 -17.06 -2.29
C ALA A 623 -8.48 -16.78 -3.71
N ASP A 624 -8.64 -15.50 -4.08
CA ASP A 624 -9.05 -15.05 -5.41
C ASP A 624 -8.17 -13.85 -5.88
N ASP A 625 -8.72 -12.89 -6.62
CA ASP A 625 -8.04 -11.70 -7.11
C ASP A 625 -7.71 -10.69 -5.98
N ALA A 626 -6.67 -9.87 -6.13
CA ALA A 626 -6.45 -8.78 -5.17
C ALA A 626 -7.52 -7.69 -5.32
N THR A 627 -7.91 -7.39 -6.56
CA THR A 627 -9.02 -6.48 -6.87
C THR A 627 -9.84 -6.97 -8.07
N ASN A 628 -11.16 -6.76 -8.05
CA ASN A 628 -12.07 -6.95 -9.20
C ASN A 628 -13.04 -5.75 -9.34
N PHE A 629 -12.93 -4.93 -10.39
CA PHE A 629 -13.83 -3.79 -10.64
C PHE A 629 -14.67 -3.99 -11.90
N TYR A 630 -16.01 -3.96 -11.81
CA TYR A 630 -16.87 -4.24 -12.97
C TYR A 630 -18.30 -3.70 -12.80
N ALA A 631 -19.12 -3.84 -13.85
CA ALA A 631 -20.55 -3.63 -13.81
C ALA A 631 -21.29 -4.92 -14.19
N ASN A 632 -22.45 -5.18 -13.59
CA ASN A 632 -23.22 -6.38 -13.94
C ASN A 632 -23.77 -6.32 -15.34
N GLU A 633 -23.98 -7.49 -15.95
CA GLU A 633 -24.78 -7.59 -17.15
C GLU A 633 -26.21 -7.07 -16.91
N ILE A 634 -26.73 -6.39 -17.92
CA ILE A 634 -28.09 -5.89 -17.99
C ILE A 634 -28.71 -6.55 -19.21
N ARG A 635 -29.79 -7.29 -18.99
CA ARG A 635 -30.52 -7.93 -20.08
C ARG A 635 -31.66 -7.02 -20.52
N VAL A 636 -31.73 -6.77 -21.84
CA VAL A 636 -32.89 -6.15 -22.47
C VAL A 636 -34.06 -7.11 -22.36
N LYS A 637 -35.08 -6.75 -21.58
CA LYS A 637 -36.28 -7.59 -21.39
C LYS A 637 -37.23 -7.49 -22.59
N LYS A 638 -37.44 -6.27 -23.09
CA LYS A 638 -38.37 -6.01 -24.19
C LYS A 638 -38.04 -4.68 -24.88
N LEU A 639 -38.05 -4.68 -26.21
CA LEU A 639 -38.10 -3.47 -27.02
C LEU A 639 -39.54 -2.93 -27.04
N LEU A 640 -39.76 -1.66 -26.69
CA LEU A 640 -41.09 -1.06 -26.67
C LEU A 640 -41.42 -0.38 -27.98
N ASP A 641 -40.64 0.63 -28.36
CA ASP A 641 -40.80 1.36 -29.62
C ASP A 641 -39.51 2.12 -30.00
N THR A 642 -39.54 2.72 -31.19
CA THR A 642 -38.57 3.74 -31.60
C THR A 642 -39.27 5.10 -31.56
N THR A 643 -38.59 6.09 -30.99
CA THR A 643 -39.07 7.46 -30.83
C THR A 643 -38.13 8.42 -31.57
N SER A 644 -38.48 9.70 -31.70
CA SER A 644 -37.56 10.72 -32.23
C SER A 644 -36.31 10.93 -31.37
N GLU A 645 -36.35 10.53 -30.09
CA GLU A 645 -35.24 10.67 -29.15
C GLU A 645 -34.32 9.44 -29.09
N GLY A 646 -34.76 8.32 -29.71
CA GLY A 646 -34.07 7.04 -29.75
C GLY A 646 -34.97 5.87 -29.37
N ILE A 647 -34.41 4.79 -28.82
CA ILE A 647 -35.15 3.54 -28.58
C ILE A 647 -35.61 3.42 -27.14
N LYS A 648 -36.89 3.09 -26.94
CA LYS A 648 -37.50 2.81 -25.64
C LYS A 648 -37.46 1.30 -25.36
N THR A 649 -36.87 0.89 -24.24
CA THR A 649 -36.76 -0.52 -23.85
C THR A 649 -37.09 -0.76 -22.38
N HIS A 650 -37.60 -1.94 -22.05
CA HIS A 650 -37.67 -2.43 -20.67
C HIS A 650 -36.40 -3.20 -20.29
N ILE A 651 -35.89 -2.87 -19.11
CA ILE A 651 -34.64 -3.39 -18.52
C ILE A 651 -34.77 -3.41 -16.98
N SER A 652 -33.75 -3.85 -16.25
CA SER A 652 -33.72 -3.78 -14.78
C SER A 652 -33.53 -2.33 -14.27
N ALA A 653 -34.37 -1.94 -13.30
CA ALA A 653 -34.71 -0.56 -12.91
C ALA A 653 -33.65 0.32 -12.21
N TYR A 654 -32.48 -0.20 -11.84
CA TYR A 654 -31.61 0.50 -10.87
C TYR A 654 -30.22 0.86 -11.37
N GLN A 655 -29.94 0.65 -12.66
CA GLN A 655 -28.59 0.78 -13.20
C GLN A 655 -28.33 2.04 -14.02
N PHE A 656 -29.33 2.85 -14.37
CA PHE A 656 -29.14 3.95 -15.33
C PHE A 656 -29.48 5.33 -14.77
N ALA A 657 -28.70 6.32 -15.19
CA ALA A 657 -28.96 7.75 -15.05
C ALA A 657 -28.91 8.40 -16.44
N VAL A 658 -29.64 9.51 -16.61
CA VAL A 658 -29.59 10.29 -17.85
C VAL A 658 -28.16 10.79 -18.08
N GLY A 659 -27.65 10.56 -19.29
CA GLY A 659 -26.28 10.86 -19.69
C GLY A 659 -25.31 9.69 -19.63
N ASP A 660 -25.70 8.56 -19.03
CA ASP A 660 -24.83 7.39 -18.93
C ASP A 660 -24.44 6.80 -20.28
N THR A 661 -23.22 6.29 -20.34
CA THR A 661 -22.66 5.55 -21.47
C THR A 661 -23.01 4.06 -21.36
N VAL A 662 -23.54 3.49 -22.44
CA VAL A 662 -24.06 2.13 -22.47
C VAL A 662 -23.48 1.37 -23.65
N GLN A 663 -22.96 0.18 -23.38
CA GLN A 663 -22.44 -0.72 -24.41
C GLN A 663 -23.42 -1.84 -24.68
N PHE A 664 -23.69 -2.09 -25.96
CA PHE A 664 -24.40 -3.27 -26.44
C PHE A 664 -23.40 -4.22 -27.09
N LEU A 665 -23.39 -5.46 -26.60
CA LEU A 665 -22.50 -6.53 -27.04
C LEU A 665 -23.34 -7.72 -27.49
N SER A 666 -22.88 -8.45 -28.50
CA SER A 666 -23.30 -9.84 -28.71
C SER A 666 -22.15 -10.78 -28.36
N GLU A 667 -22.43 -12.09 -28.24
CA GLU A 667 -21.43 -13.11 -27.89
C GLU A 667 -20.12 -13.00 -28.70
N ASP A 668 -20.20 -12.53 -29.96
CA ASP A 668 -19.04 -12.46 -30.86
C ASP A 668 -18.59 -11.03 -31.24
N LYS A 669 -19.35 -9.97 -30.91
CA LYS A 669 -19.11 -8.62 -31.47
C LYS A 669 -19.47 -7.49 -30.50
N PHE A 670 -18.62 -6.45 -30.49
CA PHE A 670 -19.05 -5.13 -30.03
C PHE A 670 -19.96 -4.50 -31.07
N LEU A 671 -21.17 -4.12 -30.66
CA LEU A 671 -22.17 -3.61 -31.59
C LEU A 671 -22.17 -2.08 -31.61
N ILE A 672 -22.31 -1.45 -30.43
CA ILE A 672 -22.37 0.01 -30.32
C ILE A 672 -22.15 0.51 -28.88
N GLU A 673 -21.79 1.79 -28.79
CA GLU A 673 -21.95 2.63 -27.61
C GLU A 673 -23.04 3.68 -27.84
N THR A 674 -23.99 3.80 -26.91
CA THR A 674 -25.04 4.81 -26.93
C THR A 674 -25.15 5.50 -25.57
N VAL A 675 -26.00 6.52 -25.48
CA VAL A 675 -26.21 7.27 -24.24
C VAL A 675 -27.64 7.16 -23.75
N VAL A 676 -27.82 7.15 -22.43
CA VAL A 676 -29.15 7.23 -21.83
C VAL A 676 -29.72 8.63 -22.01
N LYS A 677 -30.86 8.75 -22.70
CA LYS A 677 -31.57 10.01 -22.89
C LYS A 677 -32.66 10.22 -21.85
N LYS A 678 -33.34 9.16 -21.44
CA LYS A 678 -34.42 9.22 -20.46
C LYS A 678 -34.50 7.94 -19.64
N VAL A 679 -34.75 8.07 -18.35
CA VAL A 679 -35.10 6.97 -17.45
C VAL A 679 -36.48 7.28 -16.89
N ASN A 680 -37.44 6.35 -17.01
CA ASN A 680 -38.73 6.49 -16.36
C ASN A 680 -38.92 5.35 -15.37
N GLN A 681 -39.19 5.74 -14.12
CA GLN A 681 -39.61 4.86 -13.05
C GLN A 681 -41.13 4.94 -12.91
N GLU A 682 -41.83 3.84 -13.16
CA GLU A 682 -43.27 3.75 -12.89
C GLU A 682 -43.51 3.25 -11.47
N SER A 683 -44.19 4.04 -10.64
CA SER A 683 -44.53 3.67 -9.27
C SER A 683 -45.48 2.47 -9.25
N GLY A 684 -45.06 1.35 -8.66
CA GLY A 684 -45.93 0.23 -8.29
C GLY A 684 -45.90 -1.02 -9.16
N THR A 685 -45.11 -1.08 -10.25
CA THR A 685 -44.80 -2.33 -10.96
C THR A 685 -43.36 -2.33 -11.49
N ALA A 686 -42.73 -3.51 -11.58
CA ALA A 686 -41.32 -3.69 -11.92
C ALA A 686 -40.97 -3.46 -13.41
N ASN A 687 -41.41 -2.36 -14.00
CA ASN A 687 -41.24 -2.09 -15.44
C ASN A 687 -40.82 -0.63 -15.72
N ASP A 688 -39.61 -0.29 -15.28
CA ASP A 688 -38.90 0.89 -15.77
C ASP A 688 -38.62 0.73 -17.27
N TYR A 689 -38.74 1.83 -18.01
CA TYR A 689 -38.22 1.89 -19.36
C TYR A 689 -37.15 2.96 -19.48
N VAL A 690 -36.14 2.64 -20.29
CA VAL A 690 -35.05 3.55 -20.63
C VAL A 690 -35.10 3.87 -22.11
N ILE A 691 -34.98 5.16 -22.40
CA ILE A 691 -34.79 5.65 -23.76
C ILE A 691 -33.29 5.84 -23.95
N PHE A 692 -32.69 5.00 -24.77
CA PHE A 692 -31.33 5.18 -25.26
C PHE A 692 -31.36 6.12 -26.47
N GLY A 693 -30.19 6.67 -26.84
CA GLY A 693 -30.03 7.38 -28.10
C GLY A 693 -30.20 6.46 -29.32
N GLU A 694 -29.47 6.75 -30.40
CA GLU A 694 -29.54 5.89 -31.58
C GLU A 694 -28.99 4.48 -31.28
N ILE A 695 -29.72 3.46 -31.72
CA ILE A 695 -29.33 2.04 -31.69
C ILE A 695 -29.09 1.57 -33.14
N PRO A 696 -28.12 0.66 -33.40
CA PRO A 696 -27.77 0.21 -34.74
C PRO A 696 -28.96 -0.43 -35.45
N ASN A 697 -28.96 -0.33 -36.77
CA ASN A 697 -30.00 -0.94 -37.58
C ASN A 697 -30.00 -2.47 -37.45
N GLU A 698 -28.87 -3.08 -37.11
CA GLU A 698 -28.72 -4.52 -36.85
C GLU A 698 -29.61 -4.98 -35.69
N ILE A 699 -29.67 -4.21 -34.60
CA ILE A 699 -30.57 -4.50 -33.47
C ILE A 699 -32.02 -4.21 -33.87
N LYS A 700 -32.30 -3.23 -34.74
CA LYS A 700 -33.66 -2.94 -35.23
C LYS A 700 -34.16 -3.98 -36.26
N GLN A 701 -33.26 -4.55 -37.05
CA GLN A 701 -33.55 -5.46 -38.18
C GLN A 701 -33.66 -6.92 -37.76
N ASP A 702 -33.19 -7.29 -36.57
CA ASP A 702 -33.13 -8.69 -36.14
C ASP A 702 -34.51 -9.34 -35.91
N ASN A 703 -35.63 -8.64 -36.17
CA ASN A 703 -37.03 -9.10 -36.32
C ASN A 703 -37.61 -10.09 -35.27
N VAL A 704 -36.83 -10.46 -34.25
CA VAL A 704 -37.26 -11.24 -33.09
C VAL A 704 -37.63 -10.24 -32.01
N PHE A 705 -38.69 -9.47 -32.23
CA PHE A 705 -39.25 -8.59 -31.21
C PHE A 705 -40.74 -8.87 -31.16
N CYS A 706 -41.21 -9.42 -30.05
CA CYS A 706 -42.59 -9.88 -29.85
C CYS A 706 -43.60 -8.79 -30.27
N THR A 707 -44.16 -8.91 -31.47
CA THR A 707 -45.15 -7.94 -31.98
C THR A 707 -46.54 -8.18 -31.43
N ASN A 708 -46.82 -9.33 -30.78
CA ASN A 708 -48.13 -9.65 -30.22
C ASN A 708 -48.03 -10.14 -28.76
N SER A 709 -48.99 -9.72 -27.95
CA SER A 709 -48.91 -9.61 -26.49
C SER A 709 -49.22 -10.85 -25.67
N GLU A 710 -49.23 -12.08 -26.22
CA GLU A 710 -49.69 -13.24 -25.42
C GLU A 710 -48.80 -14.49 -25.40
N GLU A 711 -47.80 -14.68 -26.28
CA GLU A 711 -46.98 -15.91 -26.23
C GLU A 711 -45.53 -15.69 -26.66
N CYS A 712 -44.77 -14.90 -25.88
CA CYS A 712 -43.32 -15.04 -25.90
C CYS A 712 -42.90 -15.96 -24.76
N THR A 713 -42.70 -17.24 -25.09
CA THR A 713 -41.99 -18.16 -24.19
C THR A 713 -40.59 -17.59 -23.97
N VAL A 714 -40.20 -17.49 -22.69
CA VAL A 714 -39.06 -16.75 -22.14
C VAL A 714 -37.67 -17.22 -22.68
N GLY A 715 -37.62 -18.16 -23.63
CA GLY A 715 -36.41 -18.88 -24.06
C GLY A 715 -35.54 -18.22 -25.16
N ASP A 716 -36.11 -17.50 -26.13
CA ASP A 716 -35.38 -17.18 -27.37
C ASP A 716 -34.78 -15.76 -27.44
N LEU A 717 -35.23 -14.84 -26.59
CA LEU A 717 -34.76 -13.46 -26.55
C LEU A 717 -33.55 -13.23 -25.62
N LEU A 718 -33.33 -14.13 -24.67
CA LEU A 718 -32.35 -13.95 -23.58
C LEU A 718 -30.88 -14.11 -23.99
N LYS A 719 -30.56 -14.48 -25.25
CA LYS A 719 -29.24 -14.99 -25.62
C LYS A 719 -28.38 -14.10 -26.54
N ARG A 720 -28.91 -13.05 -27.17
CA ARG A 720 -28.15 -12.37 -28.24
C ARG A 720 -27.42 -11.09 -27.85
N TYR A 721 -27.93 -10.32 -26.88
CA TYR A 721 -27.41 -8.99 -26.59
C TYR A 721 -27.22 -8.74 -25.09
N ILE A 722 -25.95 -8.59 -24.68
CA ILE A 722 -25.51 -8.23 -23.33
C ILE A 722 -25.34 -6.72 -23.29
N THR A 723 -25.96 -6.06 -22.31
CA THR A 723 -25.87 -4.61 -22.14
C THR A 723 -25.10 -4.30 -20.87
N TYR A 724 -24.17 -3.34 -20.91
CA TYR A 724 -23.49 -2.84 -19.72
C TYR A 724 -23.63 -1.34 -19.61
N ASN A 725 -23.83 -0.85 -18.40
CA ASN A 725 -23.65 0.55 -18.09
C ASN A 725 -22.19 0.81 -17.74
N VAL A 726 -21.47 1.52 -18.62
CA VAL A 726 -20.04 1.78 -18.45
C VAL A 726 -19.78 2.63 -17.22
N ASP A 727 -20.63 3.62 -16.94
CA ASP A 727 -20.44 4.53 -15.80
C ASP A 727 -20.67 3.85 -14.44
N ARG A 728 -21.17 2.61 -14.44
CA ARG A 728 -21.28 1.73 -13.27
C ARG A 728 -20.08 0.80 -13.08
N SER A 729 -19.04 0.91 -13.91
CA SER A 729 -17.81 0.11 -13.80
C SER A 729 -16.72 0.74 -12.92
N SER A 730 -17.08 1.73 -12.09
CA SER A 730 -16.14 2.57 -11.34
C SER A 730 -15.12 3.26 -12.26
N THR A 731 -15.59 3.98 -13.28
CA THR A 731 -14.72 4.57 -14.32
C THR A 731 -13.67 5.52 -13.74
N ASN A 732 -12.54 5.65 -14.43
CA ASN A 732 -11.41 6.52 -14.05
C ASN A 732 -10.83 6.20 -12.65
N SER A 733 -10.89 4.93 -12.24
CA SER A 733 -10.26 4.47 -11.00
C SER A 733 -8.73 4.54 -11.09
N ILE A 734 -8.07 4.67 -9.95
CA ILE A 734 -6.62 4.80 -9.81
C ILE A 734 -6.11 3.72 -8.87
N VAL A 735 -5.18 2.90 -9.34
CA VAL A 735 -4.47 1.89 -8.57
C VAL A 735 -2.99 2.23 -8.62
N GLN A 736 -2.44 2.80 -7.54
CA GLN A 736 -1.08 3.31 -7.55
C GLN A 736 -0.22 3.01 -6.33
N ASN A 737 1.08 2.80 -6.54
CA ASN A 737 2.06 2.60 -5.46
C ASN A 737 1.67 1.47 -4.48
N ASN A 738 1.08 0.39 -4.99
CA ASN A 738 0.69 -0.76 -4.18
C ASN A 738 1.66 -1.94 -4.37
N ILE A 739 1.67 -2.85 -3.40
CA ILE A 739 2.36 -4.13 -3.49
C ILE A 739 1.32 -5.25 -3.52
N PHE A 740 1.29 -5.99 -4.63
CA PHE A 740 0.51 -7.20 -4.80
C PHE A 740 1.47 -8.39 -4.67
N ALA A 741 1.52 -8.96 -3.47
CA ALA A 741 2.31 -10.13 -3.13
C ALA A 741 1.53 -11.43 -3.47
N PRO A 742 2.07 -12.63 -3.16
CA PRO A 742 1.49 -13.90 -3.59
C PRO A 742 -0.02 -14.04 -3.29
N ASN A 743 -0.81 -14.39 -4.31
CA ASN A 743 -2.24 -14.73 -4.21
C ASN A 743 -2.68 -15.66 -5.34
N ARG A 744 -3.84 -16.32 -5.18
CA ARG A 744 -4.29 -17.42 -6.05
C ARG A 744 -4.74 -16.99 -7.45
N ARG A 745 -5.10 -15.74 -7.69
CA ARG A 745 -5.53 -15.26 -9.02
C ARG A 745 -4.74 -14.04 -9.47
N SER A 746 -5.42 -12.99 -9.91
CA SER A 746 -4.81 -11.80 -10.48
C SER A 746 -4.42 -10.80 -9.39
N GLY A 747 -3.47 -9.92 -9.71
CA GLY A 747 -3.26 -8.71 -8.92
C GLY A 747 -4.45 -7.77 -9.14
N VAL A 748 -4.51 -7.15 -10.32
CA VAL A 748 -5.61 -6.27 -10.70
C VAL A 748 -6.47 -6.93 -11.77
N LEU A 749 -7.69 -7.33 -11.43
CA LEU A 749 -8.76 -7.59 -12.40
C LEU A 749 -9.65 -6.34 -12.48
N ALA A 750 -9.82 -5.74 -13.66
CA ALA A 750 -10.66 -4.55 -13.80
C ALA A 750 -11.27 -4.39 -15.19
N LYS A 751 -12.55 -4.07 -15.21
CA LYS A 751 -13.35 -3.69 -16.37
C LYS A 751 -13.82 -2.23 -16.23
N SER A 752 -12.97 -1.41 -15.62
CA SER A 752 -13.17 0.02 -15.35
C SER A 752 -12.60 0.85 -16.51
N ASP A 753 -13.46 1.53 -17.26
CA ASP A 753 -12.99 2.40 -18.35
C ASP A 753 -12.21 3.60 -17.81
N GLY A 754 -11.05 3.89 -18.41
CA GLY A 754 -10.17 4.99 -18.02
C GLY A 754 -9.30 4.71 -16.80
N ILE A 755 -9.19 3.44 -16.36
CA ILE A 755 -8.39 3.09 -15.18
C ILE A 755 -6.89 3.43 -15.36
N ALA A 756 -6.26 3.96 -14.31
CA ALA A 756 -4.83 4.18 -14.23
C ALA A 756 -4.18 3.21 -13.23
N ILE A 757 -3.24 2.40 -13.69
CA ILE A 757 -2.48 1.43 -12.89
C ILE A 757 -1.02 1.83 -12.91
N LYS A 758 -0.54 2.47 -11.83
CA LYS A 758 0.74 3.18 -11.81
C LYS A 758 1.68 2.77 -10.67
N ASP A 759 2.96 2.58 -10.97
CA ASP A 759 4.00 2.41 -9.95
C ASP A 759 3.74 1.27 -8.94
N ASN A 760 3.00 0.24 -9.33
CA ASN A 760 2.72 -0.91 -8.47
C ASN A 760 3.80 -1.99 -8.61
N VAL A 761 3.96 -2.81 -7.58
CA VAL A 761 4.83 -3.98 -7.57
C VAL A 761 3.98 -5.24 -7.49
N PHE A 762 4.16 -6.15 -8.46
CA PHE A 762 3.48 -7.44 -8.52
C PHE A 762 4.49 -8.57 -8.32
N MET A 763 4.26 -9.41 -7.32
CA MET A 763 5.15 -10.49 -6.91
C MET A 763 4.35 -11.79 -6.82
N PHE A 764 4.62 -12.73 -7.74
CA PHE A 764 4.08 -14.10 -7.66
C PHE A 764 2.54 -14.21 -7.62
N THR A 765 1.83 -13.38 -8.38
CA THR A 765 0.41 -13.62 -8.69
C THR A 765 0.29 -14.91 -9.51
N ASP A 766 -0.66 -15.78 -9.18
CA ASP A 766 -0.83 -17.08 -9.83
C ASP A 766 -1.28 -17.00 -11.30
N VAL A 767 -2.05 -15.96 -11.67
CA VAL A 767 -2.60 -15.77 -13.02
C VAL A 767 -1.96 -14.55 -13.71
N ASN A 768 -2.63 -13.39 -13.76
CA ASN A 768 -2.11 -12.17 -14.39
C ASN A 768 -1.74 -11.15 -13.31
N ALA A 769 -0.68 -10.38 -13.51
CA ALA A 769 -0.45 -9.20 -12.66
C ALA A 769 -1.58 -8.18 -12.89
N ILE A 770 -1.91 -7.94 -14.17
CA ILE A 770 -3.01 -7.08 -14.60
C ILE A 770 -3.86 -7.82 -15.63
N ASN A 771 -5.17 -7.92 -15.37
CA ASN A 771 -6.15 -8.46 -16.28
C ASN A 771 -7.27 -7.43 -16.51
N LEU A 772 -7.38 -6.95 -17.74
CA LEU A 772 -8.42 -6.02 -18.19
C LEU A 772 -9.40 -6.67 -19.17
N SER A 773 -9.59 -7.99 -19.08
CA SER A 773 -10.54 -8.73 -19.91
C SER A 773 -11.97 -8.60 -19.41
N SER A 774 -12.91 -8.29 -20.31
CA SER A 774 -14.35 -8.45 -20.06
C SER A 774 -14.79 -9.87 -20.43
N ASP A 775 -15.76 -10.41 -19.70
CA ASP A 775 -16.51 -11.62 -20.06
C ASP A 775 -18.02 -11.31 -20.08
N SER A 776 -18.84 -12.31 -20.46
CA SER A 776 -20.29 -12.14 -20.59
C SER A 776 -21.02 -11.87 -19.27
N THR A 777 -20.35 -12.01 -18.12
CA THR A 777 -20.95 -11.90 -16.79
C THR A 777 -20.46 -10.69 -16.01
N GLU A 778 -19.21 -10.25 -16.21
CA GLU A 778 -18.52 -9.26 -15.39
C GLU A 778 -17.96 -8.08 -16.18
N GLY A 779 -18.82 -7.13 -16.58
CA GLY A 779 -18.41 -5.77 -16.90
C GLY A 779 -18.28 -5.41 -18.37
N PRO A 780 -18.36 -4.09 -18.67
CA PRO A 780 -18.21 -3.56 -20.02
C PRO A 780 -16.81 -3.80 -20.57
N LEU A 781 -16.64 -3.56 -21.87
CA LEU A 781 -15.34 -3.38 -22.46
C LEU A 781 -14.73 -2.06 -22.00
N ILE A 782 -13.46 -2.06 -21.67
CA ILE A 782 -12.72 -0.82 -21.43
C ILE A 782 -12.34 -0.17 -22.77
N LYS A 783 -12.37 1.16 -22.85
CA LYS A 783 -11.95 1.93 -24.04
C LYS A 783 -10.55 2.50 -23.87
N SER A 784 -10.15 2.80 -22.64
CA SER A 784 -8.83 3.34 -22.32
C SER A 784 -8.33 2.86 -20.98
N ALA A 785 -7.01 2.76 -20.85
CA ALA A 785 -6.33 2.53 -19.59
C ALA A 785 -4.88 3.05 -19.70
N THR A 786 -4.29 3.38 -18.56
CA THR A 786 -2.86 3.72 -18.46
C THR A 786 -2.19 2.71 -17.54
N ILE A 787 -1.21 1.97 -18.04
CA ILE A 787 -0.39 1.02 -17.29
C ILE A 787 1.05 1.51 -17.32
N GLU A 788 1.49 2.17 -16.25
CA GLU A 788 2.74 2.93 -16.24
C GLU A 788 3.63 2.63 -15.02
N GLY A 789 4.93 2.47 -15.22
CA GLY A 789 5.90 2.45 -14.10
C GLY A 789 5.83 1.21 -13.19
N ASN A 790 5.03 0.20 -13.55
CA ASN A 790 4.82 -0.98 -12.71
C ASN A 790 6.00 -1.95 -12.81
N LYS A 791 6.26 -2.69 -11.73
CA LYS A 791 7.24 -3.77 -11.68
C LYS A 791 6.55 -5.10 -11.50
N MET A 792 6.86 -6.06 -12.37
CA MET A 792 6.22 -7.36 -12.41
C MET A 792 7.29 -8.46 -12.35
N GLY A 793 7.34 -9.13 -11.20
CA GLY A 793 8.20 -10.28 -10.93
C GLY A 793 7.38 -11.55 -10.88
N VAL A 794 7.13 -12.20 -12.03
CA VAL A 794 6.23 -13.36 -12.05
C VAL A 794 7.00 -14.65 -11.85
N GLY A 795 6.85 -15.27 -10.69
CA GLY A 795 7.00 -16.72 -10.57
C GLY A 795 5.64 -17.39 -10.76
N GLN A 796 5.00 -17.13 -11.90
CA GLN A 796 3.69 -17.65 -12.28
C GLN A 796 3.64 -19.15 -12.02
N VAL A 797 2.69 -19.56 -11.17
CA VAL A 797 2.47 -20.96 -10.82
C VAL A 797 1.75 -21.68 -11.95
N MET A 798 0.87 -20.95 -12.67
CA MET A 798 0.22 -21.41 -13.90
C MET A 798 1.15 -21.26 -15.11
N THR A 799 1.20 -22.31 -15.92
CA THR A 799 2.18 -22.47 -17.01
C THR A 799 1.87 -21.68 -18.28
N LYS A 800 0.75 -20.94 -18.35
CA LYS A 800 0.24 -20.30 -19.58
C LYS A 800 -0.39 -18.90 -19.39
N SER A 801 0.00 -18.15 -18.37
CA SER A 801 -0.60 -16.83 -18.13
C SER A 801 0.31 -15.68 -18.56
N GLU A 802 -0.26 -14.58 -19.02
CA GLU A 802 0.48 -13.38 -19.41
C GLU A 802 0.68 -12.46 -18.19
N SER A 803 1.67 -11.55 -18.19
CA SER A 803 1.79 -10.58 -17.09
C SER A 803 0.66 -9.55 -17.17
N ILE A 804 0.42 -9.04 -18.39
CA ILE A 804 -0.67 -8.12 -18.69
C ILE A 804 -1.55 -8.75 -19.76
N LYS A 805 -2.83 -8.90 -19.44
CA LYS A 805 -3.85 -9.36 -20.38
C LYS A 805 -4.89 -8.28 -20.62
N VAL A 806 -5.14 -7.97 -21.89
CA VAL A 806 -6.18 -7.05 -22.34
C VAL A 806 -7.00 -7.77 -23.41
N VAL A 807 -8.28 -8.04 -23.15
CA VAL A 807 -9.17 -8.72 -24.12
C VAL A 807 -10.29 -7.78 -24.52
N MET A 808 -10.48 -7.60 -25.83
CA MET A 808 -11.63 -6.92 -26.42
C MET A 808 -12.19 -7.76 -27.57
N PRO A 809 -13.51 -7.78 -27.83
CA PRO A 809 -14.08 -8.51 -28.96
C PRO A 809 -13.77 -7.84 -30.30
N PHE A 810 -13.98 -8.60 -31.38
CA PHE A 810 -13.74 -8.20 -32.75
C PHE A 810 -14.50 -6.91 -33.12
N SER A 811 -13.81 -5.79 -33.35
CA SER A 811 -14.19 -4.80 -34.38
C SER A 811 -13.13 -3.73 -34.59
N ASN A 812 -12.93 -3.32 -35.85
CA ASN A 812 -12.24 -2.07 -36.23
C ASN A 812 -13.13 -0.85 -35.90
N ASN A 813 -13.44 -0.63 -34.62
CA ASN A 813 -14.28 0.49 -34.19
C ASN A 813 -13.40 1.67 -33.73
N SER A 814 -13.54 2.82 -34.40
CA SER A 814 -12.78 4.05 -34.14
C SER A 814 -13.07 4.73 -32.80
N SER A 815 -14.04 4.22 -32.03
CA SER A 815 -14.40 4.75 -30.69
C SER A 815 -13.52 4.22 -29.55
N PHE A 816 -12.77 3.12 -29.75
CA PHE A 816 -11.81 2.66 -28.77
C PHE A 816 -10.61 3.62 -28.71
N LYS A 817 -10.35 4.16 -27.51
CA LYS A 817 -9.19 5.01 -27.23
C LYS A 817 -7.95 4.15 -27.00
N LYS A 818 -6.80 4.79 -26.78
CA LYS A 818 -5.51 4.12 -26.59
C LYS A 818 -5.43 3.46 -25.20
N VAL A 819 -4.95 2.22 -25.12
CA VAL A 819 -4.39 1.67 -23.88
C VAL A 819 -2.88 1.85 -23.95
N ASP A 820 -2.35 2.67 -23.03
CA ASP A 820 -0.94 3.00 -22.96
C ASP A 820 -0.24 2.07 -21.96
N ILE A 821 0.73 1.28 -22.43
CA ILE A 821 1.58 0.44 -21.58
C ILE A 821 3.01 0.94 -21.69
N THR A 822 3.45 1.71 -20.68
CA THR A 822 4.72 2.43 -20.74
C THR A 822 5.57 2.29 -19.48
N ASN A 823 6.90 2.35 -19.62
CA ASN A 823 7.83 2.44 -18.48
C ASN A 823 7.73 1.29 -17.46
N ASN A 824 7.19 0.12 -17.83
CA ASN A 824 7.05 -1.01 -16.91
C ASN A 824 8.30 -1.91 -16.95
N GLU A 825 8.60 -2.59 -15.84
CA GLU A 825 9.61 -3.64 -15.75
C GLU A 825 8.92 -5.00 -15.60
N ILE A 826 9.03 -5.86 -16.61
CA ILE A 826 8.34 -7.14 -16.67
C ILE A 826 9.37 -8.26 -16.75
N SER A 827 9.36 -9.14 -15.75
CA SER A 827 10.34 -10.22 -15.61
C SER A 827 9.70 -11.60 -15.57
N ASN A 828 10.40 -12.60 -16.12
CA ASN A 828 10.06 -14.03 -16.06
C ASN A 828 8.74 -14.44 -16.76
N CYS A 829 8.46 -13.89 -17.94
CA CYS A 829 7.30 -14.31 -18.73
C CYS A 829 7.41 -15.79 -19.15
N THR A 830 6.31 -16.55 -18.96
CA THR A 830 6.25 -17.99 -19.24
C THR A 830 6.00 -18.29 -20.72
N ILE A 831 5.10 -17.54 -21.37
CA ILE A 831 4.79 -17.62 -22.81
C ILE A 831 4.79 -16.21 -23.44
N GLU A 832 3.76 -15.39 -23.17
CA GLU A 832 3.60 -14.01 -23.63
C GLU A 832 3.70 -13.04 -22.43
N CYS A 833 4.39 -11.91 -22.56
CA CYS A 833 4.46 -10.92 -21.47
C CYS A 833 3.20 -10.04 -21.45
N ILE A 834 2.81 -9.56 -22.63
CA ILE A 834 1.67 -8.70 -22.84
C ILE A 834 0.85 -9.28 -23.98
N LYS A 835 -0.45 -9.43 -23.76
CA LYS A 835 -1.37 -9.89 -24.77
C LYS A 835 -2.54 -8.96 -24.94
N PHE A 836 -2.69 -8.49 -26.17
CA PHE A 836 -3.92 -7.91 -26.69
C PHE A 836 -4.62 -9.00 -27.50
N GLU A 837 -5.80 -9.42 -27.05
CA GLU A 837 -6.66 -10.27 -27.87
C GLU A 837 -7.53 -9.37 -28.75
N LYS A 838 -7.38 -9.50 -30.08
CA LYS A 838 -8.27 -8.93 -31.13
C LYS A 838 -8.30 -7.39 -31.21
N ARG A 839 -7.15 -6.70 -31.11
CA ARG A 839 -7.04 -5.22 -31.16
C ARG A 839 -6.14 -4.70 -32.30
N HIS A 840 -6.38 -3.45 -32.75
CA HIS A 840 -5.70 -2.82 -33.89
C HIS A 840 -5.29 -1.33 -33.68
N SER A 841 -4.97 -0.83 -32.46
CA SER A 841 -4.53 0.58 -32.29
C SER A 841 -3.67 0.96 -31.06
N ASP A 842 -3.11 0.01 -30.31
CA ASP A 842 -2.34 0.31 -29.08
C ASP A 842 -0.83 0.46 -29.30
N CYS A 843 -0.18 1.12 -28.32
CA CYS A 843 1.27 1.24 -28.23
C CYS A 843 1.78 0.60 -26.94
N VAL A 844 2.82 -0.22 -27.08
CA VAL A 844 3.65 -0.67 -25.95
C VAL A 844 5.01 0.01 -26.09
N SER A 845 5.39 0.88 -25.16
CA SER A 845 6.65 1.63 -25.31
C SER A 845 7.49 1.83 -24.05
N ASN A 846 8.81 1.89 -24.23
CA ASN A 846 9.81 2.12 -23.17
C ASN A 846 9.69 1.16 -21.95
N ASN A 847 9.22 -0.06 -22.17
CA ASN A 847 9.20 -1.11 -21.14
C ASN A 847 10.54 -1.86 -21.10
N LEU A 848 10.89 -2.39 -19.94
CA LEU A 848 12.05 -3.26 -19.74
C LEU A 848 11.57 -4.70 -19.53
N PHE A 849 11.99 -5.61 -20.40
CA PHE A 849 11.71 -7.04 -20.27
C PHE A 849 12.97 -7.81 -19.87
N THR A 850 12.86 -8.63 -18.83
CA THR A 850 13.96 -9.51 -18.39
C THR A 850 13.51 -10.97 -18.38
N PHE A 851 14.25 -11.85 -19.04
CA PHE A 851 14.02 -13.30 -19.00
C PHE A 851 15.10 -13.93 -18.12
N ASN A 852 14.74 -14.45 -16.94
CA ASN A 852 15.73 -15.10 -16.09
C ASN A 852 15.88 -16.59 -16.45
N ASN A 853 17.12 -17.02 -16.69
CA ASN A 853 17.53 -18.43 -16.85
C ASN A 853 17.71 -19.16 -15.50
N GLY A 854 17.49 -18.48 -14.36
CA GLY A 854 17.73 -18.98 -13.00
C GLY A 854 16.64 -19.88 -12.41
N TYR A 855 15.47 -19.98 -13.04
CA TYR A 855 14.55 -21.10 -12.79
C TYR A 855 14.89 -22.16 -13.83
N SER A 856 15.38 -23.32 -13.38
CA SER A 856 15.84 -24.41 -14.25
C SER A 856 14.90 -24.57 -15.45
N ARG A 857 15.47 -24.48 -16.67
CA ARG A 857 14.83 -24.78 -17.96
C ARG A 857 13.85 -25.93 -17.78
N LEU A 858 12.57 -25.62 -17.57
CA LEU A 858 11.58 -26.66 -17.31
C LEU A 858 11.39 -27.43 -18.62
N ASP A 859 11.47 -28.76 -18.53
CA ASP A 859 11.31 -29.73 -19.61
C ASP A 859 9.98 -29.56 -20.35
N TRP A 860 9.97 -28.68 -21.34
CA TRP A 860 8.87 -28.53 -22.28
C TRP A 860 9.42 -28.80 -23.67
N ASN A 861 8.97 -29.89 -24.30
CA ASN A 861 9.16 -30.17 -25.72
C ASN A 861 8.28 -29.23 -26.57
N GLU A 862 8.25 -27.92 -26.28
CA GLU A 862 7.71 -26.95 -27.22
C GLU A 862 8.88 -26.39 -28.06
N PRO A 863 8.73 -26.28 -29.39
CA PRO A 863 9.80 -25.80 -30.26
C PRO A 863 10.32 -24.43 -29.79
N ASP A 864 11.64 -24.23 -29.89
CA ASP A 864 12.38 -23.00 -29.54
C ASP A 864 11.99 -21.78 -30.41
N GLU A 865 10.98 -21.91 -31.26
CA GLU A 865 10.59 -20.95 -32.28
C GLU A 865 9.31 -20.21 -31.85
N SER A 866 9.47 -18.93 -31.49
CA SER A 866 8.44 -17.90 -31.22
C SER A 866 7.95 -17.67 -29.77
N ARG A 867 8.82 -17.12 -28.90
CA ARG A 867 8.33 -16.33 -27.75
C ARG A 867 7.83 -14.97 -28.24
N LEU A 868 6.52 -14.83 -28.39
CA LEU A 868 5.87 -13.54 -28.65
C LEU A 868 5.90 -12.70 -27.36
N VAL A 869 6.70 -11.64 -27.33
CA VAL A 869 6.79 -10.76 -26.14
C VAL A 869 5.50 -9.95 -25.99
N VAL A 870 5.03 -9.42 -27.12
CA VAL A 870 3.80 -8.65 -27.25
C VAL A 870 3.03 -9.21 -28.44
N LYS A 871 1.74 -9.44 -28.25
CA LYS A 871 0.84 -9.94 -29.29
C LYS A 871 -0.34 -9.00 -29.50
N GLY A 872 -0.72 -8.78 -30.75
CA GLY A 872 -1.96 -8.08 -31.12
C GLY A 872 -1.90 -6.56 -30.95
N THR A 873 -0.72 -5.96 -31.09
CA THR A 873 -0.52 -4.50 -30.99
C THR A 873 -0.15 -3.91 -32.35
N THR A 874 -0.40 -2.62 -32.54
CA THR A 874 -0.05 -1.88 -33.77
C THR A 874 1.23 -1.07 -33.63
N CYS A 875 1.77 -0.92 -32.43
CA CYS A 875 2.98 -0.15 -32.19
C CYS A 875 3.78 -0.70 -31.00
N VAL A 876 5.06 -0.91 -31.25
CA VAL A 876 6.06 -1.31 -30.26
C VAL A 876 7.24 -0.36 -30.44
N ASP A 877 7.56 0.43 -29.42
CA ASP A 877 8.60 1.48 -29.54
C ASP A 877 9.52 1.56 -28.32
N GLU A 878 10.82 1.76 -28.53
CA GLU A 878 11.84 1.97 -27.48
C GLU A 878 11.90 0.92 -26.34
N ASN A 879 11.29 -0.26 -26.51
CA ASN A 879 11.33 -1.32 -25.49
C ASN A 879 12.74 -1.94 -25.39
N ARG A 880 13.18 -2.23 -24.16
CA ARG A 880 14.52 -2.75 -23.84
C ARG A 880 14.44 -4.19 -23.32
N PHE A 881 15.47 -4.97 -23.64
CA PHE A 881 15.57 -6.38 -23.27
C PHE A 881 16.94 -6.69 -22.67
N TYR A 882 16.98 -7.60 -21.71
CA TYR A 882 18.21 -8.01 -21.03
C TYR A 882 18.90 -9.24 -21.68
N ASP A 883 18.32 -9.83 -22.73
CA ASP A 883 18.84 -11.04 -23.40
C ASP A 883 18.92 -10.85 -24.93
N ASP A 884 19.96 -11.42 -25.56
CA ASP A 884 20.38 -11.23 -26.96
C ASP A 884 19.60 -12.13 -27.96
N ARG A 885 18.53 -12.82 -27.53
CA ARG A 885 17.76 -13.75 -28.38
C ARG A 885 16.83 -13.03 -29.37
N PRO A 886 16.52 -13.62 -30.56
CA PRO A 886 15.58 -13.06 -31.52
C PRO A 886 14.18 -12.95 -30.91
N GLN A 887 13.57 -11.78 -31.04
CA GLN A 887 12.23 -11.51 -30.49
C GLN A 887 11.27 -11.27 -31.63
N ILE A 888 10.12 -11.94 -31.55
CA ILE A 888 9.05 -11.81 -32.53
C ILE A 888 7.97 -10.97 -31.87
N TYR A 889 7.64 -9.85 -32.50
CA TYR A 889 6.41 -9.12 -32.24
C TYR A 889 5.40 -9.60 -33.28
N ASP A 890 4.22 -10.02 -32.85
CA ASP A 890 3.10 -10.25 -33.77
C ASP A 890 2.32 -8.94 -33.86
N THR A 891 2.77 -8.10 -34.79
CA THR A 891 2.05 -6.91 -35.25
C THR A 891 1.14 -7.34 -36.41
N HIS A 892 -0.17 -7.17 -36.26
CA HIS A 892 -1.14 -7.45 -37.32
C HIS A 892 -1.05 -6.46 -38.48
#